data_AF-A0A7X7QKY1-F1
#
_entry.id   AF-A0A7X7QKY1-F1
#
_cell.length_a   1.000
_cell.length_b   1.000
_cell.length_c   1.000
_cell.angle_alpha   90.00
_cell.angle_beta   90.00
_cell.angle_gamma   90.00
#
_symmetry.space_group_name_H-M   'P 1'
#
loop_
_entity.id
_entity.type
_entity.pdbx_description
1 polymer ?
#
loop_
_entity_poly.entity_id
_entity_poly.type
_entity_poly.pdbx_seq_one_letter_code
_entity_poly.pdbx_strand_id
1 'polypeptide(L)'
;MHTDARLTALAKTEAFGLGAHLVGVGNIERWAQAPLLMSPKGIMPTARSVLVCAIHHTDGMIERGGESSPHDQGPYVYQLLMNDQLDVISYSMARFFEDAGYRAVPITASNIWRYRPYKDLTSTFSPDMSHIYASVAAGLSEMGYHGLAMTPEYGARNRFVSIITDAPLEPTPLLPGNTLCDRCKLCVTMCPTKATSKEVIGETALEIEGHRYSFANKNLWRCAWAEHFGLSVDLEIPEKVGEENILHAVDTEGMRGGTMGYCLKFCLPKNRRGWDKAYSTAPIRRKEVVPGDPEPLRGVQESLLARALSWGADEVVVESAADWEARGVSLKALLPDAESIVLFAVAPPPVTPKPGAGHRTDFGYTLSYLGRKCAFYTAADLEKLGYSAAPYLMGGVQAEPGRGVVQKVKDRAGELFQARPGAFQCFALTSARLAPVRRSVTPSAVAPRGDRAAVVKRLAQELGADVVGISSAARLEAIAAQVRPAMDGEAILHARETGRLWLSAGADVTVDQRRVQAPSDHLEGAAAVIVLGLRIPQESVERLGQEPAEAIGPYAFAQHQSHRHLRLTAVALTKILQGWGWHCAVTDDLCGTGSWVANPRGQYPNAFSNRFAAVAAGLGTLTRGGFVRHPHFGTSMRYLAIVVDQPLTEDPLADLAGLRQECDHGCRRCLSACTVEAFKEPFEVRIGATPLAFTLIDQCRCDWALRYGLVPDEGVKLTGSQSNVPVPEEVTAEALSEGMKLQDKVLKIRPCVAEMCLMACPYTRPQA
;
A
#
# COMPACT_ATOMS: atom_id res chain seq x y z
N MET A 1 -25.93 -11.58 -20.45
CA MET A 1 -26.01 -10.58 -19.35
C MET A 1 -25.80 -9.21 -19.99
N HIS A 2 -26.60 -8.19 -19.66
CA HIS A 2 -26.40 -6.83 -20.21
C HIS A 2 -25.10 -6.24 -19.63
N THR A 3 -24.21 -5.75 -20.51
CA THR A 3 -23.00 -4.98 -20.17
C THR A 3 -23.23 -3.48 -20.41
N ASP A 4 -22.53 -2.62 -19.67
CA ASP A 4 -22.60 -1.16 -19.79
C ASP A 4 -21.28 -0.61 -20.34
N ALA A 5 -21.28 -0.26 -21.62
CA ALA A 5 -20.12 0.29 -22.32
C ALA A 5 -19.70 1.66 -21.77
N ARG A 6 -20.64 2.50 -21.32
CA ARG A 6 -20.33 3.83 -20.78
C ARG A 6 -19.65 3.71 -19.42
N LEU A 7 -20.19 2.89 -18.52
CA LEU A 7 -19.55 2.62 -17.23
C LEU A 7 -18.16 2.00 -17.42
N THR A 8 -18.02 1.09 -18.38
CA THR A 8 -16.72 0.49 -18.73
C THR A 8 -15.72 1.54 -19.19
N ALA A 9 -16.13 2.47 -20.05
CA ALA A 9 -15.29 3.57 -20.50
C ALA A 9 -14.87 4.48 -19.35
N LEU A 10 -15.81 4.85 -18.47
CA LEU A 10 -15.53 5.69 -17.29
C LEU A 10 -14.54 5.00 -16.33
N ALA A 11 -14.74 3.71 -16.04
CA ALA A 11 -13.83 2.94 -15.19
C ALA A 11 -12.40 2.86 -15.78
N LYS A 12 -12.29 2.68 -17.10
CA LYS A 12 -10.99 2.70 -17.79
C LYS A 12 -10.35 4.08 -17.74
N THR A 13 -11.11 5.15 -18.01
CA THR A 13 -10.61 6.53 -17.93
C THR A 13 -10.09 6.86 -16.53
N GLU A 14 -10.81 6.48 -15.49
CA GLU A 14 -10.38 6.68 -14.10
C GLU A 14 -9.08 5.91 -13.82
N ALA A 15 -9.01 4.62 -14.16
CA ALA A 15 -7.81 3.82 -13.95
C ALA A 15 -6.57 4.37 -14.69
N PHE A 16 -6.74 4.85 -15.94
CA PHE A 16 -5.66 5.53 -16.67
C PHE A 16 -5.27 6.86 -16.03
N GLY A 17 -6.24 7.64 -15.53
CA GLY A 17 -6.01 8.88 -14.80
C GLY A 17 -5.23 8.67 -13.50
N LEU A 18 -5.45 7.53 -12.83
CA LEU A 18 -4.70 7.07 -11.66
C LEU A 18 -3.30 6.52 -12.02
N GLY A 19 -2.95 6.43 -13.30
CA GLY A 19 -1.61 6.06 -13.77
C GLY A 19 -1.44 4.59 -14.17
N ALA A 20 -2.52 3.83 -14.40
CA ALA A 20 -2.41 2.54 -15.08
C ALA A 20 -1.85 2.72 -16.50
N HIS A 21 -1.08 1.75 -16.98
CA HIS A 21 -0.58 1.68 -18.36
C HIS A 21 -1.45 0.78 -19.25
N LEU A 22 -2.08 -0.25 -18.67
CA LEU A 22 -3.04 -1.12 -19.35
C LEU A 22 -4.23 -1.37 -18.43
N VAL A 23 -5.44 -1.50 -19.01
CA VAL A 23 -6.67 -1.79 -18.28
C VAL A 23 -7.52 -2.78 -19.07
N GLY A 24 -7.85 -3.91 -18.46
CA GLY A 24 -8.64 -4.98 -19.04
C GLY A 24 -9.80 -5.39 -18.16
N VAL A 25 -10.80 -6.04 -18.74
CA VAL A 25 -11.98 -6.52 -18.03
C VAL A 25 -12.16 -8.00 -18.33
N GLY A 26 -12.32 -8.82 -17.29
CA GLY A 26 -12.80 -10.19 -17.43
C GLY A 26 -14.23 -10.32 -16.91
N ASN A 27 -15.11 -10.96 -17.66
CA ASN A 27 -16.42 -11.39 -17.16
C ASN A 27 -16.25 -12.57 -16.20
N ILE A 28 -17.17 -12.72 -15.25
CA ILE A 28 -16.99 -13.65 -14.14
C ILE A 28 -16.92 -15.13 -14.57
N GLU A 29 -17.51 -15.49 -15.70
CA GLU A 29 -17.50 -16.86 -16.23
C GLU A 29 -16.08 -17.36 -16.57
N ARG A 30 -15.13 -16.44 -16.80
CA ARG A 30 -13.72 -16.79 -17.09
C ARG A 30 -12.99 -17.41 -15.90
N TRP A 31 -13.57 -17.35 -14.70
CA TRP A 31 -13.07 -18.02 -13.48
C TRP A 31 -13.81 -19.31 -13.14
N ALA A 32 -14.63 -19.87 -14.04
CA ALA A 32 -15.42 -21.07 -13.75
C ALA A 32 -14.58 -22.30 -13.31
N GLN A 33 -13.32 -22.39 -13.74
CA GLN A 33 -12.38 -23.46 -13.35
C GLN A 33 -11.44 -23.06 -12.21
N ALA A 34 -11.50 -21.83 -11.70
CA ALA A 34 -10.65 -21.38 -10.61
C ALA A 34 -11.10 -22.02 -9.29
N PRO A 35 -10.18 -22.48 -8.42
CA PRO A 35 -10.53 -22.93 -7.07
C PRO A 35 -11.28 -21.83 -6.31
N LEU A 36 -12.41 -22.17 -5.67
CA LEU A 36 -13.25 -21.16 -5.00
C LEU A 36 -12.46 -20.33 -3.98
N LEU A 37 -11.59 -20.96 -3.18
CA LEU A 37 -10.69 -20.32 -2.21
C LEU A 37 -9.71 -19.28 -2.80
N MET A 38 -9.57 -19.22 -4.12
CA MET A 38 -8.70 -18.30 -4.86
C MET A 38 -9.42 -17.59 -6.03
N SER A 39 -10.76 -17.56 -6.02
CA SER A 39 -11.56 -17.05 -7.13
C SER A 39 -12.31 -15.78 -6.77
N PRO A 40 -12.62 -14.91 -7.76
CA PRO A 40 -13.47 -13.74 -7.53
C PRO A 40 -14.85 -14.08 -6.94
N LYS A 41 -15.51 -15.14 -7.43
CA LYS A 41 -16.79 -15.64 -6.85
C LYS A 41 -16.62 -16.18 -5.44
N GLY A 42 -15.41 -16.63 -5.09
CA GLY A 42 -15.12 -17.06 -3.74
C GLY A 42 -15.16 -15.91 -2.74
N ILE A 43 -14.52 -14.82 -3.14
CA ILE A 43 -14.41 -13.60 -2.33
C ILE A 43 -15.77 -12.87 -2.32
N MET A 44 -16.34 -12.63 -3.49
CA MET A 44 -17.60 -11.91 -3.70
C MET A 44 -18.53 -12.77 -4.59
N PRO A 45 -19.44 -13.57 -4.00
CA PRO A 45 -20.33 -14.48 -4.74
C PRO A 45 -21.18 -13.83 -5.83
N THR A 46 -21.45 -12.54 -5.66
CA THR A 46 -22.27 -11.71 -6.54
C THR A 46 -21.46 -11.02 -7.65
N ALA A 47 -20.15 -11.23 -7.72
CA ALA A 47 -19.29 -10.64 -8.72
C ALA A 47 -19.78 -10.94 -10.15
N ARG A 48 -19.72 -9.91 -11.00
CA ARG A 48 -20.08 -9.98 -12.43
C ARG A 48 -18.89 -9.74 -13.35
N SER A 49 -17.90 -8.98 -12.87
CA SER A 49 -16.68 -8.70 -13.62
C SER A 49 -15.48 -8.47 -12.70
N VAL A 50 -14.30 -8.51 -13.30
CA VAL A 50 -13.03 -8.14 -12.66
C VAL A 50 -12.34 -7.12 -13.55
N LEU A 51 -12.09 -5.92 -13.02
CA LEU A 51 -11.24 -4.92 -13.66
C LEU A 51 -9.77 -5.24 -13.28
N VAL A 52 -8.89 -5.32 -14.27
CA VAL A 52 -7.47 -5.56 -14.08
C VAL A 52 -6.68 -4.39 -14.62
N CYS A 53 -5.85 -3.78 -13.77
CA CYS A 53 -4.98 -2.68 -14.11
C CYS A 53 -3.52 -3.14 -14.10
N ALA A 54 -2.70 -2.62 -15.00
CA ALA A 54 -1.28 -2.93 -15.06
C ALA A 54 -0.41 -1.67 -15.10
N ILE A 55 0.79 -1.78 -14.52
CA ILE A 55 1.87 -0.81 -14.69
C ILE A 55 3.07 -1.55 -15.31
N HIS A 56 3.53 -1.05 -16.45
CA HIS A 56 4.80 -1.43 -17.08
C HIS A 56 6.02 -0.92 -16.29
N HIS A 57 7.01 -1.78 -16.02
CA HIS A 57 8.33 -1.34 -15.56
C HIS A 57 8.99 -0.54 -16.66
N THR A 58 9.71 0.54 -16.38
CA THR A 58 10.45 1.20 -17.47
C THR A 58 11.51 0.24 -18.02
N ASP A 59 11.76 0.27 -19.34
CA ASP A 59 12.80 -0.56 -19.96
C ASP A 59 14.14 -0.34 -19.28
N GLY A 60 14.46 0.91 -18.96
CA GLY A 60 15.68 1.26 -18.23
C GLY A 60 15.78 0.57 -16.86
N MET A 61 14.68 0.35 -16.15
CA MET A 61 14.70 -0.41 -14.88
C MET A 61 15.15 -1.86 -15.08
N ILE A 62 14.68 -2.49 -16.16
CA ILE A 62 14.90 -3.91 -16.43
C ILE A 62 16.26 -4.15 -17.10
N GLU A 63 16.62 -3.30 -18.03
CA GLU A 63 17.83 -3.44 -18.84
C GLU A 63 19.07 -3.07 -18.03
N ARG A 64 18.96 -2.17 -17.05
CA ARG A 64 20.07 -1.76 -16.18
C ARG A 64 20.07 -2.41 -14.79
N GLY A 65 18.95 -2.94 -14.31
CA GLY A 65 18.89 -3.67 -13.05
C GLY A 65 19.50 -5.07 -13.17
N GLY A 66 20.19 -5.55 -12.12
CA GLY A 66 20.70 -6.91 -12.05
C GLY A 66 21.69 -7.28 -13.16
N GLU A 67 22.57 -6.37 -13.57
CA GLU A 67 23.59 -6.63 -14.61
C GLU A 67 24.77 -7.47 -14.08
N SER A 68 25.24 -7.18 -12.87
CA SER A 68 26.32 -7.94 -12.20
C SER A 68 25.81 -9.20 -11.49
N SER A 69 24.71 -9.05 -10.76
CA SER A 69 24.07 -10.11 -9.98
C SER A 69 22.59 -9.80 -9.85
N PRO A 70 21.69 -10.79 -9.77
CA PRO A 70 20.28 -10.52 -9.48
C PRO A 70 20.09 -9.83 -8.11
N HIS A 71 21.04 -9.91 -7.18
CA HIS A 71 20.98 -9.16 -5.91
C HIS A 71 21.23 -7.66 -6.09
N ASP A 72 21.95 -7.27 -7.15
CA ASP A 72 22.25 -5.88 -7.47
C ASP A 72 21.10 -5.27 -8.28
N GLN A 73 19.94 -5.14 -7.64
CA GLN A 73 18.69 -4.76 -8.30
C GLN A 73 18.77 -3.41 -9.04
N GLY A 74 19.55 -2.45 -8.52
CA GLY A 74 19.68 -1.14 -9.14
C GLY A 74 18.31 -0.46 -9.32
N PRO A 75 17.98 0.06 -10.51
CA PRO A 75 16.70 0.73 -10.75
C PRO A 75 15.47 -0.20 -10.65
N TYR A 76 15.64 -1.54 -10.72
CA TYR A 76 14.54 -2.49 -10.55
C TYR A 76 13.85 -2.39 -9.17
N VAL A 77 14.52 -1.85 -8.15
CA VAL A 77 13.93 -1.62 -6.81
C VAL A 77 12.64 -0.77 -6.86
N TYR A 78 12.43 0.02 -7.92
CA TYR A 78 11.18 0.74 -8.17
C TYR A 78 9.96 -0.17 -8.40
N GLN A 79 10.13 -1.48 -8.60
CA GLN A 79 9.01 -2.43 -8.55
C GLN A 79 8.23 -2.30 -7.23
N LEU A 80 8.87 -1.93 -6.11
CA LEU A 80 8.18 -1.69 -4.84
C LEU A 80 7.21 -0.51 -4.94
N LEU A 81 7.60 0.59 -5.59
CA LEU A 81 6.67 1.69 -5.89
C LEU A 81 5.52 1.20 -6.78
N MET A 82 5.80 0.39 -7.79
CA MET A 82 4.75 -0.09 -8.70
C MET A 82 3.67 -0.86 -7.93
N ASN A 83 4.05 -1.68 -6.93
CA ASN A 83 3.09 -2.33 -6.04
C ASN A 83 2.29 -1.30 -5.22
N ASP A 84 2.95 -0.30 -4.63
CA ASP A 84 2.27 0.76 -3.86
C ASP A 84 1.31 1.60 -4.73
N GLN A 85 1.68 1.88 -5.98
CA GLN A 85 0.83 2.61 -6.93
C GLN A 85 -0.35 1.75 -7.40
N LEU A 86 -0.14 0.46 -7.62
CA LEU A 86 -1.21 -0.50 -7.91
C LEU A 86 -2.17 -0.65 -6.73
N ASP A 87 -1.67 -0.61 -5.50
CA ASP A 87 -2.49 -0.57 -4.28
C ASP A 87 -3.36 0.71 -4.25
N VAL A 88 -2.81 1.88 -4.61
CA VAL A 88 -3.59 3.13 -4.78
C VAL A 88 -4.67 2.96 -5.84
N ILE A 89 -4.33 2.43 -7.03
CA ILE A 89 -5.28 2.20 -8.13
C ILE A 89 -6.40 1.25 -7.68
N SER A 90 -6.06 0.12 -7.08
CA SER A 90 -7.02 -0.91 -6.65
C SER A 90 -8.05 -0.35 -5.68
N TYR A 91 -7.58 0.33 -4.63
CA TYR A 91 -8.44 0.91 -3.61
C TYR A 91 -9.29 2.08 -4.15
N SER A 92 -8.71 2.98 -4.95
CA SER A 92 -9.47 4.09 -5.55
C SER A 92 -10.52 3.60 -6.56
N MET A 93 -10.23 2.54 -7.33
CA MET A 93 -11.21 1.95 -8.24
C MET A 93 -12.38 1.27 -7.49
N ALA A 94 -12.14 0.66 -6.33
CA ALA A 94 -13.25 0.16 -5.51
C ALA A 94 -14.16 1.29 -5.03
N ARG A 95 -13.59 2.43 -4.58
CA ARG A 95 -14.36 3.63 -4.22
C ARG A 95 -15.16 4.17 -5.41
N PHE A 96 -14.54 4.23 -6.60
CA PHE A 96 -15.21 4.62 -7.84
C PHE A 96 -16.45 3.77 -8.12
N PHE A 97 -16.37 2.44 -7.96
CA PHE A 97 -17.51 1.56 -8.16
C PHE A 97 -18.58 1.75 -7.08
N GLU A 98 -18.19 1.92 -5.82
CA GLU A 98 -19.13 2.20 -4.72
C GLU A 98 -19.87 3.52 -4.91
N ASP A 99 -19.17 4.58 -5.33
CA ASP A 99 -19.77 5.88 -5.64
C ASP A 99 -20.75 5.80 -6.83
N ALA A 100 -20.52 4.84 -7.73
CA ALA A 100 -21.44 4.52 -8.82
C ALA A 100 -22.58 3.57 -8.42
N GLY A 101 -22.68 3.16 -7.15
CA GLY A 101 -23.72 2.30 -6.60
C GLY A 101 -23.49 0.79 -6.76
N TYR A 102 -22.27 0.38 -7.12
CA TYR A 102 -21.87 -1.02 -7.25
C TYR A 102 -21.06 -1.47 -6.05
N ARG A 103 -20.98 -2.79 -5.84
CA ARG A 103 -20.10 -3.35 -4.82
C ARG A 103 -18.76 -3.71 -5.43
N ALA A 104 -17.69 -3.49 -4.69
CA ALA A 104 -16.36 -3.79 -5.15
C ALA A 104 -15.45 -4.25 -4.02
N VAL A 105 -14.59 -5.23 -4.34
CA VAL A 105 -13.54 -5.71 -3.46
C VAL A 105 -12.20 -5.41 -4.13
N PRO A 106 -11.41 -4.46 -3.58
CA PRO A 106 -10.06 -4.23 -4.06
C PRO A 106 -9.12 -5.28 -3.49
N ILE A 107 -8.20 -5.76 -4.31
CA ILE A 107 -7.18 -6.73 -3.91
C ILE A 107 -5.82 -6.05 -3.89
N THR A 108 -4.98 -6.34 -2.89
CA THR A 108 -3.63 -5.77 -2.80
C THR A 108 -2.71 -6.39 -3.83
N ALA A 109 -1.77 -5.61 -4.36
CA ALA A 109 -0.83 -6.06 -5.38
C ALA A 109 0.09 -7.22 -4.93
N SER A 110 0.36 -7.36 -3.61
CA SER A 110 1.26 -8.39 -3.06
C SER A 110 1.21 -8.45 -1.52
N ASN A 111 1.93 -9.41 -0.94
CA ASN A 111 2.25 -9.59 0.49
C ASN A 111 1.14 -10.17 1.36
N ILE A 112 0.07 -10.69 0.76
CA ILE A 112 -0.93 -11.49 1.46
C ILE A 112 -0.99 -12.84 0.75
N TRP A 113 -0.42 -13.86 1.40
CA TRP A 113 -0.24 -15.19 0.83
C TRP A 113 -0.46 -16.25 1.89
N ARG A 114 -1.09 -17.35 1.48
CA ARG A 114 -1.07 -18.62 2.21
C ARG A 114 0.14 -19.41 1.74
N TYR A 115 1.23 -19.39 2.51
CA TYR A 115 2.48 -20.07 2.13
C TYR A 115 2.33 -21.59 2.12
N ARG A 116 1.48 -22.11 3.01
CA ARG A 116 1.21 -23.54 3.19
C ARG A 116 -0.17 -23.89 2.62
N PRO A 117 -0.43 -25.18 2.31
CA PRO A 117 -1.78 -25.64 1.96
C PRO A 117 -2.80 -25.20 3.01
N TYR A 118 -4.01 -24.88 2.56
CA TYR A 118 -5.08 -24.37 3.43
C TYR A 118 -6.40 -25.05 3.07
N LYS A 119 -6.90 -25.90 3.98
CA LYS A 119 -8.08 -26.73 3.74
C LYS A 119 -7.90 -27.54 2.45
N ASP A 120 -8.86 -27.49 1.54
CA ASP A 120 -8.82 -28.22 0.26
C ASP A 120 -7.89 -27.56 -0.79
N LEU A 121 -7.33 -26.38 -0.49
CA LEU A 121 -6.36 -25.72 -1.36
C LEU A 121 -4.96 -26.30 -1.12
N THR A 122 -4.54 -27.18 -2.03
CA THR A 122 -3.25 -27.90 -1.95
C THR A 122 -2.05 -27.08 -2.45
N SER A 123 -2.27 -25.93 -3.11
CA SER A 123 -1.20 -25.07 -3.61
C SER A 123 -0.54 -24.25 -2.50
N THR A 124 0.79 -24.08 -2.62
CA THR A 124 1.59 -23.19 -1.78
C THR A 124 1.70 -21.79 -2.38
N PHE A 125 2.05 -20.79 -1.55
CA PHE A 125 2.12 -19.38 -1.96
C PHE A 125 0.84 -18.87 -2.63
N SER A 126 -0.31 -19.27 -2.08
CA SER A 126 -1.62 -18.96 -2.65
C SER A 126 -2.11 -17.58 -2.21
N PRO A 127 -2.27 -16.60 -3.12
CA PRO A 127 -2.93 -15.32 -2.79
C PRO A 127 -4.44 -15.49 -2.65
N ASP A 128 -5.15 -14.44 -2.20
CA ASP A 128 -6.62 -14.40 -2.26
C ASP A 128 -7.15 -14.57 -3.69
N MET A 129 -6.46 -13.97 -4.67
CA MET A 129 -6.61 -14.27 -6.10
C MET A 129 -5.32 -13.96 -6.85
N SER A 130 -5.05 -14.69 -7.94
CA SER A 130 -3.83 -14.47 -8.75
C SER A 130 -4.02 -13.33 -9.74
N HIS A 131 -3.28 -12.22 -9.56
CA HIS A 131 -3.24 -11.14 -10.54
C HIS A 131 -2.66 -11.55 -11.90
N ILE A 132 -1.74 -12.53 -11.91
CA ILE A 132 -1.15 -13.09 -13.14
C ILE A 132 -2.22 -13.80 -13.96
N TYR A 133 -3.06 -14.61 -13.31
CA TYR A 133 -4.14 -15.31 -14.01
C TYR A 133 -5.29 -14.38 -14.36
N ALA A 134 -5.55 -13.39 -13.50
CA ALA A 134 -6.55 -12.36 -13.77
C ALA A 134 -6.21 -11.51 -14.99
N SER A 135 -4.94 -11.18 -15.23
CA SER A 135 -4.55 -10.42 -16.44
C SER A 135 -4.76 -11.22 -17.73
N VAL A 136 -4.62 -12.54 -17.69
CA VAL A 136 -4.97 -13.43 -18.81
C VAL A 136 -6.48 -13.47 -19.00
N ALA A 137 -7.23 -13.70 -17.94
CA ALA A 137 -8.71 -13.69 -17.98
C ALA A 137 -9.29 -12.32 -18.37
N ALA A 138 -8.56 -11.23 -18.16
CA ALA A 138 -8.94 -9.88 -18.59
C ALA A 138 -8.46 -9.51 -20.00
N GLY A 139 -7.90 -10.47 -20.76
CA GLY A 139 -7.46 -10.27 -22.13
C GLY A 139 -6.21 -9.41 -22.32
N LEU A 140 -5.47 -9.09 -21.25
CA LEU A 140 -4.28 -8.24 -21.32
C LEU A 140 -3.01 -9.01 -21.66
N SER A 141 -2.96 -10.31 -21.36
CA SER A 141 -1.72 -11.07 -21.39
C SER A 141 -1.93 -12.54 -21.74
N GLU A 142 -0.86 -13.21 -22.16
CA GLU A 142 -0.76 -14.67 -22.18
C GLU A 142 0.23 -15.16 -21.12
N MET A 143 0.36 -16.48 -20.95
CA MET A 143 1.36 -17.07 -20.06
C MET A 143 2.71 -17.26 -20.77
N GLY A 144 3.78 -16.76 -20.16
CA GLY A 144 5.15 -17.17 -20.51
C GLY A 144 5.51 -18.51 -19.89
N TYR A 145 6.42 -19.27 -20.51
CA TYR A 145 6.83 -20.60 -20.00
C TYR A 145 7.26 -20.59 -18.51
N HIS A 146 7.86 -19.50 -18.03
CA HIS A 146 8.28 -19.33 -16.63
C HIS A 146 7.12 -19.10 -15.63
N GLY A 147 5.87 -18.96 -16.10
CA GLY A 147 4.69 -18.75 -15.28
C GLY A 147 4.38 -17.30 -14.90
N LEU A 148 4.95 -16.30 -15.59
CA LEU A 148 4.50 -14.89 -15.46
C LEU A 148 3.65 -14.52 -16.67
N ALA A 149 2.76 -13.55 -16.49
CA ALA A 149 1.96 -12.97 -17.55
C ALA A 149 2.81 -12.13 -18.51
N MET A 150 2.60 -12.29 -19.81
CA MET A 150 3.26 -11.55 -20.88
C MET A 150 2.24 -10.74 -21.67
N THR A 151 2.42 -9.42 -21.75
CA THR A 151 1.62 -8.54 -22.61
C THR A 151 2.28 -8.41 -24.00
N PRO A 152 1.54 -8.17 -25.09
CA PRO A 152 2.12 -7.97 -26.43
C PRO A 152 3.16 -6.84 -26.54
N GLU A 153 2.98 -5.76 -25.77
CA GLU A 153 3.76 -4.53 -25.84
C GLU A 153 5.06 -4.63 -25.02
N TYR A 154 4.95 -5.25 -23.85
CA TYR A 154 5.98 -5.18 -22.81
C TYR A 154 6.49 -6.54 -22.32
N GLY A 155 5.96 -7.65 -22.84
CA GLY A 155 6.32 -8.98 -22.36
C GLY A 155 6.02 -9.16 -20.87
N ALA A 156 6.95 -9.77 -20.13
CA ALA A 156 6.80 -10.03 -18.70
C ALA A 156 7.03 -8.78 -17.82
N ARG A 157 7.37 -7.62 -18.40
CA ARG A 157 7.79 -6.42 -17.68
C ARG A 157 6.61 -5.64 -17.08
N ASN A 158 5.60 -6.31 -16.54
CA ASN A 158 4.40 -5.68 -15.99
C ASN A 158 4.13 -6.13 -14.56
N ARG A 159 3.49 -5.26 -13.77
CA ARG A 159 2.83 -5.59 -12.51
C ARG A 159 1.33 -5.37 -12.68
N PHE A 160 0.51 -6.17 -12.01
CA PHE A 160 -0.94 -6.18 -12.16
C PHE A 160 -1.63 -6.09 -10.81
N VAL A 161 -2.85 -5.56 -10.81
CA VAL A 161 -3.79 -5.61 -9.68
C VAL A 161 -5.21 -5.84 -10.19
N SER A 162 -6.09 -6.32 -9.32
CA SER A 162 -7.44 -6.73 -9.68
C SER A 162 -8.47 -6.14 -8.71
N ILE A 163 -9.61 -5.74 -9.27
CA ILE A 163 -10.76 -5.22 -8.54
C ILE A 163 -11.97 -6.06 -8.94
N ILE A 164 -12.55 -6.75 -7.98
CA ILE A 164 -13.74 -7.60 -8.19
C ILE A 164 -14.97 -6.71 -8.02
N THR A 165 -15.97 -6.80 -8.90
CA THR A 165 -17.17 -5.98 -8.78
C THR A 165 -18.42 -6.67 -9.37
N ASP A 166 -19.59 -6.28 -8.88
CA ASP A 166 -20.88 -6.60 -9.52
C ASP A 166 -21.28 -5.61 -10.63
N ALA A 167 -20.41 -4.65 -10.96
CA ALA A 167 -20.60 -3.77 -12.11
C ALA A 167 -20.66 -4.58 -13.43
N PRO A 168 -21.62 -4.26 -14.34
CA PRO A 168 -21.82 -4.94 -15.62
C PRO A 168 -20.79 -4.50 -16.67
N LEU A 169 -19.50 -4.69 -16.44
CA LEU A 169 -18.47 -4.19 -17.37
C LEU A 169 -18.37 -5.05 -18.65
N GLU A 170 -18.04 -4.42 -19.76
CA GLU A 170 -17.81 -5.09 -21.05
C GLU A 170 -16.45 -5.80 -21.04
N PRO A 171 -16.41 -7.14 -21.22
CA PRO A 171 -15.17 -7.90 -21.16
C PRO A 171 -14.26 -7.56 -22.34
N THR A 172 -12.96 -7.45 -22.06
CA THR A 172 -11.93 -7.33 -23.09
C THR A 172 -11.79 -8.68 -23.81
N PRO A 173 -11.66 -8.72 -25.16
CA PRO A 173 -11.38 -9.95 -25.89
C PRO A 173 -10.11 -10.65 -25.39
N LEU A 174 -10.13 -11.99 -25.37
CA LEU A 174 -8.97 -12.78 -24.98
C LEU A 174 -7.91 -12.79 -26.08
N LEU A 175 -6.64 -12.89 -25.68
CA LEU A 175 -5.55 -13.20 -26.61
C LEU A 175 -5.63 -14.69 -27.01
N PRO A 176 -5.21 -15.07 -28.24
CA PRO A 176 -5.38 -16.43 -28.74
C PRO A 176 -4.73 -17.54 -27.90
N GLY A 177 -3.66 -17.20 -27.16
CA GLY A 177 -2.89 -18.12 -26.34
C GLY A 177 -1.70 -18.71 -27.08
N ASN A 178 -0.57 -18.84 -26.38
CA ASN A 178 0.70 -19.38 -26.90
C ASN A 178 1.24 -18.67 -28.15
N THR A 179 0.94 -17.38 -28.33
CA THR A 179 1.44 -16.56 -29.44
C THR A 179 2.63 -15.69 -29.04
N LEU A 180 2.75 -15.31 -27.76
CA LEU A 180 3.79 -14.39 -27.28
C LEU A 180 5.09 -15.11 -26.87
N CYS A 181 4.97 -16.28 -26.21
CA CYS A 181 6.12 -17.05 -25.78
C CYS A 181 6.64 -17.94 -26.92
N ASP A 182 7.80 -17.60 -27.48
CA ASP A 182 8.48 -18.37 -28.54
C ASP A 182 9.25 -19.59 -28.03
N ARG A 183 9.07 -19.95 -26.75
CA ARG A 183 9.80 -21.03 -26.07
C ARG A 183 11.33 -20.96 -26.24
N CYS A 184 11.90 -19.76 -26.32
CA CYS A 184 13.37 -19.57 -26.45
C CYS A 184 14.21 -20.09 -25.28
N LYS A 185 13.57 -20.44 -24.14
CA LYS A 185 14.18 -20.96 -22.91
C LYS A 185 15.21 -20.03 -22.23
N LEU A 186 15.33 -18.76 -22.60
CA LEU A 186 16.15 -17.78 -21.86
C LEU A 186 15.77 -17.71 -20.38
N CYS A 187 14.48 -17.74 -20.06
CA CYS A 187 14.00 -17.78 -18.68
C CYS A 187 14.42 -19.04 -17.91
N VAL A 188 14.76 -20.13 -18.60
CA VAL A 188 15.27 -21.37 -17.99
C VAL A 188 16.77 -21.29 -17.81
N THR A 189 17.50 -20.93 -18.86
CA THR A 189 18.96 -20.84 -18.85
C THR A 189 19.46 -19.78 -17.86
N MET A 190 18.74 -18.66 -17.74
CA MET A 190 19.13 -17.56 -16.87
C MET A 190 18.55 -17.65 -15.46
N CYS A 191 17.71 -18.63 -15.13
CA CYS A 191 17.14 -18.72 -13.78
C CYS A 191 18.22 -19.14 -12.78
N PRO A 192 18.67 -18.27 -11.86
CA PRO A 192 19.77 -18.60 -10.96
C PRO A 192 19.39 -19.71 -9.97
N THR A 193 18.11 -19.81 -9.61
CA THR A 193 17.61 -20.85 -8.70
C THR A 193 17.23 -22.15 -9.40
N LYS A 194 17.33 -22.20 -10.73
CA LYS A 194 16.92 -23.33 -11.59
C LYS A 194 15.46 -23.75 -11.40
N ALA A 195 14.59 -22.82 -11.00
CA ALA A 195 13.18 -23.08 -10.68
C ALA A 195 12.35 -23.63 -11.84
N THR A 196 12.79 -23.43 -13.09
CA THR A 196 12.08 -23.90 -14.29
C THR A 196 12.80 -25.05 -15.01
N SER A 197 13.83 -25.64 -14.39
CA SER A 197 14.56 -26.81 -14.90
C SER A 197 14.75 -27.92 -13.86
N LYS A 198 14.76 -27.60 -12.57
CA LYS A 198 14.73 -28.57 -11.46
C LYS A 198 13.36 -28.60 -10.80
N GLU A 199 12.94 -29.78 -10.36
CA GLU A 199 11.68 -30.01 -9.64
C GLU A 199 10.44 -29.48 -10.41
N VAL A 200 10.47 -29.58 -11.74
CA VAL A 200 9.33 -29.25 -12.61
C VAL A 200 8.54 -30.53 -12.84
N ILE A 201 7.27 -30.54 -12.44
CA ILE A 201 6.38 -31.72 -12.56
C ILE A 201 5.92 -31.93 -14.01
N GLY A 202 5.92 -30.86 -14.80
CA GLY A 202 5.49 -30.85 -16.20
C GLY A 202 5.02 -29.46 -16.60
N GLU A 203 4.09 -29.39 -17.55
CA GLU A 203 3.36 -28.16 -17.86
C GLU A 203 1.94 -28.23 -17.29
N THR A 204 1.44 -27.09 -16.85
CA THR A 204 0.03 -26.87 -16.51
C THR A 204 -0.52 -25.78 -17.43
N ALA A 205 -1.82 -25.54 -17.42
CA ALA A 205 -2.44 -24.53 -18.26
C ALA A 205 -3.66 -23.88 -17.61
N LEU A 206 -3.93 -22.64 -18.04
CA LEU A 206 -5.25 -22.02 -17.88
C LEU A 206 -6.08 -22.35 -19.13
N GLU A 207 -7.36 -22.72 -18.93
CA GLU A 207 -8.32 -22.93 -20.01
C GLU A 207 -9.51 -21.97 -19.83
N ILE A 208 -9.67 -21.03 -20.77
CA ILE A 208 -10.64 -19.94 -20.68
C ILE A 208 -11.28 -19.74 -22.05
N GLU A 209 -12.61 -19.89 -22.14
CA GLU A 209 -13.37 -19.70 -23.39
C GLU A 209 -12.79 -20.45 -24.61
N GLY A 210 -12.25 -21.65 -24.38
CA GLY A 210 -11.64 -22.49 -25.43
C GLY A 210 -10.17 -22.16 -25.75
N HIS A 211 -9.61 -21.10 -25.18
CA HIS A 211 -8.18 -20.78 -25.26
C HIS A 211 -7.38 -21.49 -24.17
N ARG A 212 -6.19 -21.98 -24.52
CA ARG A 212 -5.29 -22.69 -23.61
C ARG A 212 -3.97 -21.95 -23.46
N TYR A 213 -3.56 -21.65 -22.23
CA TYR A 213 -2.33 -20.92 -21.90
C TYR A 213 -1.40 -21.79 -21.06
N SER A 214 -0.43 -22.44 -21.68
CA SER A 214 0.44 -23.45 -21.02
C SER A 214 1.72 -22.83 -20.44
N PHE A 215 2.16 -23.31 -19.27
CA PHE A 215 3.40 -22.88 -18.61
C PHE A 215 3.97 -23.97 -17.69
N ALA A 216 5.22 -23.80 -17.24
CA ALA A 216 5.88 -24.77 -16.37
C ALA A 216 5.22 -24.87 -14.99
N ASN A 217 4.91 -26.10 -14.56
CA ASN A 217 4.49 -26.40 -13.20
C ASN A 217 5.74 -26.57 -12.32
N LYS A 218 6.18 -25.46 -11.72
CA LYS A 218 7.44 -25.34 -10.97
C LYS A 218 7.23 -25.43 -9.46
N ASN A 219 8.26 -25.92 -8.75
CA ASN A 219 8.33 -25.80 -7.30
C ASN A 219 8.49 -24.32 -6.88
N LEU A 220 7.45 -23.76 -6.24
CA LEU A 220 7.45 -22.37 -5.80
C LEU A 220 8.40 -22.09 -4.63
N TRP A 221 8.71 -23.08 -3.78
CA TRP A 221 9.73 -22.93 -2.73
C TRP A 221 11.11 -22.67 -3.33
N ARG A 222 11.50 -23.44 -4.37
CA ARG A 222 12.72 -23.19 -5.15
C ARG A 222 12.72 -21.80 -5.79
N CYS A 223 11.58 -21.37 -6.35
CA CYS A 223 11.43 -20.04 -6.94
C CYS A 223 11.59 -18.92 -5.89
N ALA A 224 11.12 -19.16 -4.67
CA ALA A 224 11.09 -18.21 -3.57
C ALA A 224 12.43 -18.05 -2.84
N TRP A 225 13.40 -18.96 -3.04
CA TRP A 225 14.71 -19.02 -2.39
C TRP A 225 15.33 -17.63 -2.11
N ALA A 226 15.58 -16.85 -3.17
CA ALA A 226 16.21 -15.54 -3.03
C ALA A 226 15.21 -14.39 -2.91
N GLU A 227 14.13 -14.41 -3.70
CA GLU A 227 13.19 -13.27 -3.76
C GLU A 227 12.39 -13.11 -2.46
N HIS A 228 11.94 -14.21 -1.85
CA HIS A 228 11.11 -14.16 -0.64
C HIS A 228 11.92 -14.35 0.63
N PHE A 229 12.86 -15.30 0.65
CA PHE A 229 13.64 -15.64 1.85
C PHE A 229 14.99 -14.93 1.92
N GLY A 230 15.36 -14.18 0.88
CA GLY A 230 16.57 -13.35 0.88
C GLY A 230 17.87 -14.13 0.87
N LEU A 231 17.85 -15.44 0.59
CA LEU A 231 19.05 -16.26 0.47
C LEU A 231 19.88 -15.85 -0.75
N SER A 232 21.20 -16.00 -0.66
CA SER A 232 22.08 -15.73 -1.82
C SER A 232 21.84 -16.76 -2.92
N VAL A 233 21.80 -16.30 -4.18
CA VAL A 233 21.74 -17.20 -5.35
C VAL A 233 23.07 -17.88 -5.67
N ASP A 234 24.16 -17.44 -5.04
CA ASP A 234 25.50 -18.01 -5.24
C ASP A 234 25.73 -19.25 -4.35
N LEU A 235 24.78 -19.56 -3.47
CA LEU A 235 24.82 -20.77 -2.62
C LEU A 235 24.53 -22.03 -3.45
N GLU A 236 25.05 -23.16 -2.99
CA GLU A 236 24.64 -24.45 -3.49
C GLU A 236 23.18 -24.73 -3.07
N ILE A 237 22.27 -24.70 -4.05
CA ILE A 237 20.84 -24.95 -3.79
C ILE A 237 20.59 -26.45 -3.78
N PRO A 238 20.02 -27.02 -2.69
CA PRO A 238 19.74 -28.46 -2.57
C PRO A 238 18.91 -29.02 -3.73
N GLU A 239 18.99 -30.34 -3.98
CA GLU A 239 18.24 -30.98 -5.08
C GLU A 239 16.72 -30.92 -4.88
N LYS A 240 16.24 -31.01 -3.64
CA LYS A 240 14.85 -30.81 -3.27
C LYS A 240 14.74 -29.56 -2.41
N VAL A 241 13.83 -28.63 -2.73
CA VAL A 241 13.66 -27.40 -1.97
C VAL A 241 12.27 -27.34 -1.34
N GLY A 242 12.22 -27.09 -0.03
CA GLY A 242 10.98 -26.94 0.74
C GLY A 242 11.18 -25.95 1.87
N GLU A 243 10.16 -25.79 2.71
CA GLU A 243 10.21 -24.85 3.85
C GLU A 243 11.38 -25.17 4.79
N GLU A 244 11.52 -26.44 5.20
CA GLU A 244 12.53 -26.88 6.17
C GLU A 244 13.96 -26.51 5.76
N ASN A 245 14.37 -26.86 4.53
CA ASN A 245 15.74 -26.61 4.08
C ASN A 245 16.01 -25.15 3.71
N ILE A 246 14.98 -24.38 3.33
CA ILE A 246 15.09 -22.93 3.22
C ILE A 246 15.37 -22.32 4.59
N LEU A 247 14.61 -22.69 5.61
CA LEU A 247 14.81 -22.19 6.97
C LEU A 247 16.18 -22.61 7.52
N HIS A 248 16.61 -23.85 7.25
CA HIS A 248 17.97 -24.30 7.58
C HIS A 248 19.04 -23.43 6.92
N ALA A 249 18.94 -23.16 5.61
CA ALA A 249 19.88 -22.31 4.90
C ALA A 249 19.88 -20.86 5.42
N VAL A 250 18.72 -20.31 5.81
CA VAL A 250 18.65 -18.97 6.42
C VAL A 250 19.36 -18.96 7.77
N ASP A 251 19.28 -20.05 8.54
CA ASP A 251 19.95 -20.17 9.83
C ASP A 251 21.47 -20.26 9.70
N THR A 252 21.97 -21.09 8.77
CA THR A 252 23.41 -21.38 8.60
C THR A 252 24.13 -20.34 7.74
N GLU A 253 23.54 -19.92 6.62
CA GLU A 253 24.19 -19.04 5.63
C GLU A 253 23.81 -17.56 5.82
N GLY A 254 22.70 -17.29 6.51
CA GLY A 254 22.14 -15.95 6.64
C GLY A 254 21.47 -15.44 5.36
N MET A 255 20.99 -14.20 5.41
CA MET A 255 20.34 -13.55 4.27
C MET A 255 21.26 -12.55 3.60
N ARG A 256 21.19 -12.49 2.26
CA ARG A 256 21.82 -11.46 1.44
C ARG A 256 20.85 -10.34 1.04
N GLY A 257 19.57 -10.67 0.86
CA GLY A 257 18.53 -9.74 0.43
C GLY A 257 17.83 -10.18 -0.86
N GLY A 258 16.75 -9.47 -1.21
CA GLY A 258 15.92 -9.81 -2.36
C GLY A 258 16.65 -9.74 -3.71
N THR A 259 16.04 -10.28 -4.75
CA THR A 259 16.61 -10.36 -6.10
C THR A 259 15.71 -9.76 -7.16
N MET A 260 16.31 -9.33 -8.27
CA MET A 260 15.62 -9.12 -9.52
C MET A 260 15.27 -10.47 -10.16
N GLY A 261 14.01 -10.61 -10.58
CA GLY A 261 13.58 -11.80 -11.31
C GLY A 261 14.23 -11.87 -12.70
N TYR A 262 15.20 -12.76 -12.90
CA TYR A 262 15.81 -12.95 -14.23
C TYR A 262 14.83 -13.54 -15.25
N CYS A 263 13.81 -14.26 -14.81
CA CYS A 263 12.71 -14.67 -15.68
C CYS A 263 11.92 -13.47 -16.24
N LEU A 264 11.90 -12.33 -15.54
CA LEU A 264 11.36 -11.07 -16.03
C LEU A 264 12.39 -10.33 -16.88
N LYS A 265 13.65 -10.21 -16.41
CA LYS A 265 14.73 -9.49 -17.09
C LYS A 265 14.97 -9.97 -18.52
N PHE A 266 15.04 -11.29 -18.70
CA PHE A 266 15.38 -11.92 -19.98
C PHE A 266 14.17 -12.28 -20.85
N CYS A 267 12.95 -12.04 -20.40
CA CYS A 267 11.75 -12.42 -21.13
C CYS A 267 11.14 -11.26 -21.91
N LEU A 268 11.19 -11.38 -23.24
CA LEU A 268 10.50 -10.50 -24.19
C LEU A 268 9.91 -11.32 -25.34
N PRO A 269 8.73 -10.95 -25.88
CA PRO A 269 8.20 -11.50 -27.12
C PRO A 269 9.23 -11.40 -28.25
N LYS A 270 9.26 -12.39 -29.15
CA LYS A 270 10.27 -12.49 -30.21
C LYS A 270 10.34 -11.23 -31.08
N ASN A 271 9.20 -10.66 -31.44
CA ASN A 271 9.11 -9.44 -32.25
C ASN A 271 9.57 -8.18 -31.49
N ARG A 272 9.53 -8.19 -30.15
CA ARG A 272 9.98 -7.10 -29.27
C ARG A 272 11.44 -7.21 -28.84
N ARG A 273 12.12 -8.32 -29.14
CA ARG A 273 13.47 -8.61 -28.66
C ARG A 273 14.54 -7.97 -29.56
N GLY A 274 15.34 -7.07 -29.01
CA GLY A 274 16.59 -6.57 -29.58
C GLY A 274 17.81 -6.98 -28.75
N TRP A 275 19.02 -6.77 -29.27
CA TRP A 275 20.26 -7.07 -28.56
C TRP A 275 21.27 -5.94 -28.73
N ASP A 276 21.71 -5.39 -27.62
CA ASP A 276 22.89 -4.54 -27.51
C ASP A 276 23.61 -4.92 -26.22
N LYS A 277 24.70 -5.68 -26.35
CA LYS A 277 25.45 -6.20 -25.20
C LYS A 277 26.33 -5.14 -24.53
N ALA A 278 26.59 -4.02 -25.19
CA ALA A 278 27.23 -2.87 -24.54
C ALA A 278 26.23 -2.14 -23.64
N TYR A 279 24.93 -2.20 -23.98
CA TYR A 279 23.87 -1.56 -23.21
C TYR A 279 23.23 -2.46 -22.14
N SER A 280 23.05 -3.76 -22.38
CA SER A 280 22.49 -4.69 -21.39
C SER A 280 22.94 -6.12 -21.65
N THR A 281 23.18 -6.88 -20.57
CA THR A 281 23.36 -8.34 -20.67
C THR A 281 22.10 -9.05 -21.16
N ALA A 282 20.92 -8.48 -20.91
CA ALA A 282 19.63 -9.00 -21.32
C ALA A 282 19.20 -8.45 -22.69
N PRO A 283 18.15 -9.02 -23.33
CA PRO A 283 17.61 -8.42 -24.53
C PRO A 283 16.99 -7.05 -24.22
N ILE A 284 17.24 -6.09 -25.10
CA ILE A 284 16.64 -4.75 -25.05
C ILE A 284 15.29 -4.77 -25.76
N ARG A 285 14.31 -4.01 -25.26
CA ARG A 285 12.98 -3.97 -25.89
C ARG A 285 13.01 -3.05 -27.11
N ARG A 286 12.53 -3.55 -28.25
CA ARG A 286 12.23 -2.72 -29.42
C ARG A 286 10.97 -1.91 -29.13
N LYS A 287 11.16 -0.60 -28.93
CA LYS A 287 10.07 0.36 -28.70
C LYS A 287 9.28 0.60 -29.98
N GLU A 288 7.99 0.89 -29.84
CA GLU A 288 7.11 1.26 -30.97
C GLU A 288 7.42 2.65 -31.52
N VAL A 289 7.94 3.52 -30.66
CA VAL A 289 8.25 4.90 -30.97
C VAL A 289 9.76 5.07 -30.94
N VAL A 290 10.30 5.63 -32.02
CA VAL A 290 11.67 6.13 -32.09
C VAL A 290 11.57 7.65 -32.04
N PRO A 291 12.27 8.33 -31.11
CA PRO A 291 12.25 9.79 -31.07
C PRO A 291 12.77 10.37 -32.38
N GLY A 292 12.04 11.33 -32.96
CA GLY A 292 12.49 12.05 -34.15
C GLY A 292 13.61 13.06 -33.89
N ASP A 293 13.77 13.48 -32.63
CA ASP A 293 14.76 14.46 -32.17
C ASP A 293 15.25 14.05 -30.76
N PRO A 294 16.55 14.20 -30.43
CA PRO A 294 17.04 14.03 -29.06
C PRO A 294 16.38 14.99 -28.04
N GLU A 295 15.90 16.14 -28.47
CA GLU A 295 15.20 17.13 -27.64
C GLU A 295 13.68 16.96 -27.76
N PRO A 296 12.97 16.59 -26.67
CA PRO A 296 11.51 16.53 -26.73
C PRO A 296 10.92 17.93 -26.83
N LEU A 297 9.69 18.01 -27.36
CA LEU A 297 8.96 19.28 -27.42
C LEU A 297 8.86 19.93 -26.04
N ARG A 298 8.97 21.27 -25.97
CA ARG A 298 8.87 22.04 -24.72
C ARG A 298 7.69 21.64 -23.83
N GLY A 299 6.53 21.35 -24.43
CA GLY A 299 5.32 20.94 -23.71
C GLY A 299 5.47 19.61 -22.95
N VAL A 300 6.34 18.70 -23.43
CA VAL A 300 6.66 17.45 -22.74
C VAL A 300 7.35 17.77 -21.42
N GLN A 301 8.47 18.52 -21.47
CA GLN A 301 9.20 18.87 -20.26
C GLN A 301 8.35 19.67 -19.27
N GLU A 302 7.59 20.66 -19.74
CA GLU A 302 6.69 21.44 -18.87
C GLU A 302 5.63 20.54 -18.21
N SER A 303 5.06 19.57 -18.95
CA SER A 303 4.11 18.61 -18.37
C SER A 303 4.73 17.72 -17.30
N LEU A 304 5.96 17.22 -17.55
CA LEU A 304 6.70 16.41 -16.57
C LEU A 304 6.93 17.17 -15.26
N LEU A 305 7.41 18.42 -15.36
CA LEU A 305 7.65 19.28 -14.21
C LEU A 305 6.34 19.63 -13.48
N ALA A 306 5.31 20.06 -14.21
CA ALA A 306 4.03 20.44 -13.63
C ALA A 306 3.40 19.29 -12.84
N ARG A 307 3.43 18.07 -13.39
CA ARG A 307 2.89 16.90 -12.68
C ARG A 307 3.69 16.55 -11.43
N ALA A 308 5.03 16.53 -11.50
CA ALA A 308 5.85 16.23 -10.35
C ALA A 308 5.56 17.19 -9.18
N LEU A 309 5.43 18.49 -9.46
CA LEU A 309 5.05 19.50 -8.48
C LEU A 309 3.62 19.26 -7.96
N SER A 310 2.67 18.97 -8.86
CA SER A 310 1.26 18.70 -8.50
C SER A 310 1.08 17.45 -7.62
N TRP A 311 1.95 16.44 -7.76
CA TRP A 311 1.95 15.26 -6.91
C TRP A 311 2.59 15.50 -5.55
N GLY A 312 3.34 16.58 -5.38
CA GLY A 312 3.88 16.98 -4.07
C GLY A 312 5.39 17.10 -4.00
N ALA A 313 6.12 17.03 -5.12
CA ALA A 313 7.52 17.45 -5.14
C ALA A 313 7.61 18.95 -4.79
N ASP A 314 8.45 19.28 -3.82
CA ASP A 314 8.72 20.67 -3.42
C ASP A 314 9.80 21.29 -4.28
N GLU A 315 10.65 20.46 -4.90
CA GLU A 315 11.68 20.91 -5.82
C GLU A 315 11.98 19.88 -6.89
N VAL A 316 12.14 20.37 -8.12
CA VAL A 316 12.56 19.58 -9.29
C VAL A 316 13.70 20.31 -10.00
N VAL A 317 14.81 19.62 -10.24
CA VAL A 317 15.99 20.16 -10.91
C VAL A 317 16.36 19.27 -12.09
N VAL A 318 16.54 19.89 -13.26
CA VAL A 318 17.06 19.25 -14.47
C VAL A 318 18.46 19.78 -14.71
N GLU A 319 19.42 18.88 -14.86
CA GLU A 319 20.80 19.19 -15.28
C GLU A 319 21.19 18.31 -16.48
N SER A 320 22.10 18.80 -17.32
CA SER A 320 22.56 18.05 -18.51
C SER A 320 23.65 17.05 -18.15
N ALA A 321 23.76 15.94 -18.87
CA ALA A 321 24.86 14.99 -18.69
C ALA A 321 26.24 15.63 -18.98
N ALA A 322 26.30 16.61 -19.89
CA ALA A 322 27.52 17.36 -20.18
C ALA A 322 28.03 18.15 -18.97
N ASP A 323 27.13 18.78 -18.20
CA ASP A 323 27.51 19.49 -16.97
C ASP A 323 28.08 18.56 -15.90
N TRP A 324 27.57 17.32 -15.83
CA TRP A 324 28.08 16.29 -14.93
C TRP A 324 29.45 15.76 -15.37
N GLU A 325 29.63 15.56 -16.68
CA GLU A 325 30.93 15.15 -17.24
C GLU A 325 32.00 16.22 -16.99
N ALA A 326 31.67 17.51 -17.13
CA ALA A 326 32.56 18.62 -16.79
C ALA A 326 32.96 18.65 -15.30
N ARG A 327 32.18 18.01 -14.42
CA ARG A 327 32.48 17.82 -12.99
C ARG A 327 33.20 16.49 -12.69
N GLY A 328 33.60 15.75 -13.72
CA GLY A 328 34.27 14.44 -13.58
C GLY A 328 33.33 13.33 -13.11
N VAL A 329 32.04 13.39 -13.48
CA VAL A 329 31.03 12.38 -13.12
C VAL A 329 30.29 11.94 -14.37
N SER A 330 30.60 10.74 -14.87
CA SER A 330 29.86 10.19 -16.00
C SER A 330 28.60 9.47 -15.56
N LEU A 331 27.43 10.05 -15.87
CA LEU A 331 26.13 9.43 -15.62
C LEU A 331 25.91 8.14 -16.44
N LYS A 332 26.73 7.93 -17.48
CA LYS A 332 26.68 6.78 -18.38
C LYS A 332 26.92 5.44 -17.70
N ALA A 333 27.57 5.44 -16.53
CA ALA A 333 27.70 4.26 -15.68
C ALA A 333 26.33 3.70 -15.23
N LEU A 334 25.34 4.56 -15.07
CA LEU A 334 23.99 4.18 -14.64
C LEU A 334 23.09 3.89 -15.83
N LEU A 335 23.05 4.80 -16.81
CA LEU A 335 22.28 4.70 -18.05
C LEU A 335 23.18 5.09 -19.23
N PRO A 336 23.60 4.14 -20.11
CA PRO A 336 24.67 4.36 -21.10
C PRO A 336 24.46 5.53 -22.07
N ASP A 337 23.20 5.80 -22.41
CA ASP A 337 22.77 6.86 -23.32
C ASP A 337 22.21 8.08 -22.59
N ALA A 338 22.53 8.27 -21.29
CA ALA A 338 22.06 9.41 -20.50
C ALA A 338 22.52 10.75 -21.09
N GLU A 339 21.56 11.64 -21.31
CA GLU A 339 21.75 13.02 -21.77
C GLU A 339 21.24 14.03 -20.72
N SER A 340 20.36 13.61 -19.80
CA SER A 340 19.84 14.47 -18.73
C SER A 340 19.55 13.70 -17.44
N ILE A 341 19.64 14.41 -16.32
CA ILE A 341 19.21 13.96 -14.99
C ILE A 341 18.09 14.88 -14.47
N VAL A 342 17.05 14.28 -13.89
CA VAL A 342 15.97 14.99 -13.21
C VAL A 342 15.97 14.58 -11.74
N LEU A 343 16.26 15.53 -10.86
CA LEU A 343 16.34 15.37 -9.41
C LEU A 343 15.05 15.86 -8.76
N PHE A 344 14.54 15.10 -7.78
CA PHE A 344 13.31 15.41 -7.05
C PHE A 344 13.58 15.47 -5.56
N ALA A 345 12.96 16.45 -4.89
CA ALA A 345 12.89 16.53 -3.44
C ALA A 345 11.43 16.67 -2.97
N VAL A 346 11.04 15.81 -2.03
CA VAL A 346 9.76 15.88 -1.31
C VAL A 346 10.05 16.13 0.16
N ALA A 347 9.87 17.37 0.59
CA ALA A 347 10.01 17.80 1.96
C ALA A 347 8.88 17.25 2.85
N PRO A 348 9.18 16.95 4.13
CA PRO A 348 8.15 16.62 5.11
C PRO A 348 7.10 17.74 5.18
N PRO A 349 5.84 17.40 5.53
CA PRO A 349 4.85 18.43 5.76
C PRO A 349 5.31 19.36 6.89
N PRO A 350 4.99 20.66 6.81
CA PRO A 350 5.43 21.68 7.76
C PRO A 350 4.62 21.62 9.07
N VAL A 351 4.72 20.50 9.78
CA VAL A 351 4.06 20.28 11.06
C VAL A 351 4.94 20.82 12.19
N THR A 352 4.32 21.49 13.17
CA THR A 352 4.99 22.08 14.34
C THR A 352 4.44 21.49 15.64
N PRO A 353 4.54 20.16 15.85
CA PRO A 353 3.99 19.54 17.05
C PRO A 353 4.82 19.88 18.30
N LYS A 354 4.14 20.10 19.44
CA LYS A 354 4.80 20.32 20.74
C LYS A 354 5.70 19.15 21.13
N PRO A 355 6.90 19.37 21.69
CA PRO A 355 7.74 18.30 22.23
C PRO A 355 6.96 17.37 23.17
N GLY A 356 7.10 16.06 23.00
CA GLY A 356 6.35 15.07 23.80
C GLY A 356 4.89 14.83 23.40
N ALA A 357 4.37 15.53 22.37
CA ALA A 357 3.09 15.17 21.75
C ALA A 357 3.13 13.71 21.28
N GLY A 358 2.16 12.90 21.73
CA GLY A 358 2.07 11.48 21.45
C GLY A 358 1.40 11.22 20.11
N HIS A 359 1.42 9.96 19.64
CA HIS A 359 0.65 9.50 18.47
C HIS A 359 0.82 10.34 17.19
N ARG A 360 1.99 10.99 17.03
CA ARG A 360 2.31 11.75 15.82
C ARG A 360 2.32 10.84 14.60
N THR A 361 1.76 11.33 13.51
CA THR A 361 1.77 10.60 12.24
C THR A 361 3.17 10.55 11.64
N ASP A 362 3.65 9.35 11.29
CA ASP A 362 4.85 9.17 10.48
C ASP A 362 4.53 9.31 8.98
N PHE A 363 5.23 10.24 8.33
CA PHE A 363 5.11 10.52 6.90
C PHE A 363 6.21 9.88 6.05
N GLY A 364 7.18 9.16 6.62
CA GLY A 364 8.33 8.61 5.90
C GLY A 364 7.94 7.78 4.66
N TYR A 365 6.95 6.89 4.81
CA TYR A 365 6.38 6.17 3.67
C TYR A 365 5.75 7.10 2.63
N THR A 366 4.92 8.06 3.07
CA THR A 366 4.21 9.01 2.19
C THR A 366 5.19 9.84 1.35
N LEU A 367 6.24 10.38 1.97
CA LEU A 367 7.27 11.17 1.27
C LEU A 367 8.04 10.32 0.25
N SER A 368 8.40 9.09 0.64
CA SER A 368 9.05 8.11 -0.24
C SER A 368 8.16 7.75 -1.44
N TYR A 369 6.88 7.47 -1.21
CA TYR A 369 5.91 7.16 -2.28
C TYR A 369 5.77 8.34 -3.26
N LEU A 370 5.57 9.57 -2.78
CA LEU A 370 5.42 10.75 -3.63
C LEU A 370 6.67 11.02 -4.48
N GLY A 371 7.86 10.94 -3.88
CA GLY A 371 9.12 11.17 -4.60
C GLY A 371 9.36 10.10 -5.65
N ARG A 372 9.20 8.83 -5.27
CA ARG A 372 9.32 7.69 -6.19
C ARG A 372 8.29 7.79 -7.33
N LYS A 373 7.05 8.18 -7.06
CA LYS A 373 6.02 8.43 -8.08
C LYS A 373 6.48 9.46 -9.12
N CYS A 374 7.09 10.56 -8.67
CA CYS A 374 7.64 11.59 -9.56
C CYS A 374 8.73 11.03 -10.48
N ALA A 375 9.73 10.34 -9.92
CA ALA A 375 10.83 9.78 -10.71
C ALA A 375 10.35 8.70 -11.69
N PHE A 376 9.50 7.79 -11.23
CA PHE A 376 9.00 6.68 -12.04
C PHE A 376 8.17 7.16 -13.23
N TYR A 377 7.15 8.00 -13.00
CA TYR A 377 6.30 8.46 -14.10
C TYR A 377 6.98 9.49 -15.00
N THR A 378 8.03 10.18 -14.51
CA THR A 378 8.91 10.96 -15.40
C THR A 378 9.62 10.04 -16.38
N ALA A 379 10.22 8.95 -15.89
CA ALA A 379 10.87 7.97 -16.76
C ALA A 379 9.87 7.26 -17.68
N ALA A 380 8.73 6.82 -17.16
CA ALA A 380 7.71 6.09 -17.93
C ALA A 380 7.14 6.92 -19.09
N ASP A 381 6.92 8.22 -18.90
CA ASP A 381 6.38 9.07 -19.96
C ASP A 381 7.40 9.43 -21.04
N LEU A 382 8.67 9.59 -20.67
CA LEU A 382 9.75 9.73 -21.65
C LEU A 382 9.91 8.45 -22.49
N GLU A 383 9.74 7.28 -21.89
CA GLU A 383 9.74 6.01 -22.64
C GLU A 383 8.56 5.84 -23.59
N LYS A 384 7.39 6.37 -23.26
CA LYS A 384 6.24 6.40 -24.21
C LYS A 384 6.57 7.19 -25.47
N LEU A 385 7.48 8.17 -25.38
CA LEU A 385 7.98 8.97 -26.50
C LEU A 385 9.21 8.35 -27.18
N GLY A 386 9.68 7.19 -26.72
CA GLY A 386 10.79 6.44 -27.30
C GLY A 386 12.15 6.68 -26.64
N TYR A 387 12.29 7.68 -25.78
CA TYR A 387 13.55 7.93 -25.05
C TYR A 387 13.82 6.82 -24.04
N SER A 388 15.09 6.52 -23.76
CA SER A 388 15.46 5.62 -22.67
C SER A 388 15.32 6.38 -21.35
N ALA A 389 14.77 5.76 -20.31
CA ALA A 389 14.72 6.39 -19.00
C ALA A 389 14.65 5.38 -17.85
N ALA A 390 15.29 5.71 -16.73
CA ALA A 390 15.31 4.88 -15.54
C ALA A 390 15.22 5.74 -14.26
N PRO A 391 14.32 5.40 -13.33
CA PRO A 391 14.28 6.02 -12.01
C PRO A 391 15.27 5.33 -11.05
N TYR A 392 15.87 6.12 -10.14
CA TYR A 392 16.86 5.67 -9.17
C TYR A 392 16.58 6.21 -7.76
N LEU A 393 16.97 5.43 -6.76
CA LEU A 393 17.02 5.84 -5.35
C LEU A 393 18.45 6.25 -5.01
N MET A 394 18.62 7.17 -4.05
CA MET A 394 19.94 7.63 -3.54
C MET A 394 20.74 6.55 -2.77
N GLY A 395 20.33 5.28 -2.84
CA GLY A 395 21.02 4.12 -2.27
C GLY A 395 20.63 2.79 -2.94
N GLY A 396 20.04 2.82 -4.14
CA GLY A 396 19.52 1.63 -4.82
C GLY A 396 20.57 0.83 -5.61
N VAL A 397 21.77 1.38 -5.81
CA VAL A 397 22.84 0.78 -6.63
C VAL A 397 24.02 0.43 -5.72
N GLN A 398 24.42 -0.84 -5.73
CA GLN A 398 25.48 -1.36 -4.85
C GLN A 398 26.79 -1.64 -5.60
N ALA A 399 26.72 -1.97 -6.89
CA ALA A 399 27.89 -2.29 -7.71
C ALA A 399 28.62 -1.03 -8.22
N GLU A 400 29.95 -1.09 -8.28
CA GLU A 400 30.78 -0.06 -8.91
C GLU A 400 30.79 -0.22 -10.45
N PRO A 401 31.00 0.87 -11.22
CA PRO A 401 31.21 2.26 -10.77
C PRO A 401 29.90 3.01 -10.41
N GLY A 402 28.74 2.36 -10.54
CA GLY A 402 27.43 2.99 -10.36
C GLY A 402 27.18 3.51 -8.95
N ARG A 403 27.61 2.76 -7.92
CA ARG A 403 27.52 3.19 -6.52
C ARG A 403 28.25 4.51 -6.27
N GLY A 404 29.49 4.66 -6.75
CA GLY A 404 30.24 5.91 -6.66
C GLY A 404 29.53 7.08 -7.35
N VAL A 405 28.91 6.85 -8.52
CA VAL A 405 28.13 7.88 -9.22
C VAL A 405 26.89 8.29 -8.41
N VAL A 406 26.12 7.34 -7.88
CA VAL A 406 24.94 7.65 -7.03
C VAL A 406 25.34 8.45 -5.79
N GLN A 407 26.50 8.16 -5.19
CA GLN A 407 26.99 8.94 -4.05
C GLN A 407 27.26 10.40 -4.44
N LYS A 408 27.93 10.66 -5.58
CA LYS A 408 28.12 12.02 -6.09
C LYS A 408 26.79 12.71 -6.43
N VAL A 409 25.80 11.97 -6.92
CA VAL A 409 24.44 12.48 -7.15
C VAL A 409 23.77 12.89 -5.84
N LYS A 410 23.91 12.07 -4.80
CA LYS A 410 23.40 12.36 -3.46
C LYS A 410 24.06 13.60 -2.85
N ASP A 411 25.38 13.74 -2.98
CA ASP A 411 26.11 14.90 -2.47
C ASP A 411 25.63 16.20 -3.15
N ARG A 412 25.50 16.17 -4.47
CA ARG A 412 24.94 17.29 -5.25
C ARG A 412 23.48 17.60 -4.90
N ALA A 413 22.66 16.59 -4.68
CA ALA A 413 21.28 16.78 -4.22
C ALA A 413 21.23 17.42 -2.82
N GLY A 414 22.17 17.06 -1.94
CA GLY A 414 22.36 17.70 -0.63
C GLY A 414 22.63 19.20 -0.73
N GLU A 415 23.50 19.61 -1.65
CA GLU A 415 23.77 21.03 -1.94
C GLU A 415 22.55 21.74 -2.52
N LEU A 416 21.92 21.14 -3.54
CA LEU A 416 20.77 21.74 -4.24
C LEU A 416 19.59 21.93 -3.30
N PHE A 417 19.29 20.94 -2.46
CA PHE A 417 18.11 20.89 -1.61
C PHE A 417 18.39 21.21 -0.14
N GLN A 418 19.51 21.86 0.17
CA GLN A 418 19.88 22.24 1.55
C GLN A 418 18.80 23.04 2.30
N ALA A 419 17.96 23.79 1.57
CA ALA A 419 16.84 24.54 2.12
C ALA A 419 15.61 23.67 2.51
N ARG A 420 15.67 22.35 2.29
CA ARG A 420 14.60 21.37 2.52
C ARG A 420 15.11 20.21 3.39
N PRO A 421 15.45 20.46 4.67
CA PRO A 421 15.97 19.42 5.55
C PRO A 421 14.96 18.27 5.71
N GLY A 422 15.48 17.04 5.74
CA GLY A 422 14.64 15.84 5.87
C GLY A 422 13.84 15.46 4.61
N ALA A 423 14.02 16.17 3.49
CA ALA A 423 13.35 15.82 2.24
C ALA A 423 13.77 14.42 1.75
N PHE A 424 12.78 13.66 1.29
CA PHE A 424 13.04 12.45 0.51
C PHE A 424 13.55 12.84 -0.87
N GLN A 425 14.66 12.24 -1.29
CA GLN A 425 15.36 12.58 -2.54
C GLN A 425 15.49 11.35 -3.44
N CYS A 426 15.28 11.57 -4.74
CA CYS A 426 15.46 10.56 -5.78
C CYS A 426 15.70 11.24 -7.13
N PHE A 427 15.98 10.47 -8.18
CA PHE A 427 16.22 11.02 -9.51
C PHE A 427 15.79 10.08 -10.62
N ALA A 428 15.64 10.62 -11.83
CA ALA A 428 15.51 9.86 -13.06
C ALA A 428 16.62 10.27 -14.04
N LEU A 429 17.15 9.30 -14.79
CA LEU A 429 18.05 9.52 -15.92
C LEU A 429 17.29 9.27 -17.22
N THR A 430 17.66 10.00 -18.28
CA THR A 430 17.06 9.81 -19.60
C THR A 430 18.02 10.15 -20.73
N SER A 431 17.80 9.53 -21.90
CA SER A 431 18.44 9.91 -23.16
C SER A 431 17.78 11.10 -23.87
N ALA A 432 16.66 11.62 -23.33
CA ALA A 432 16.12 12.89 -23.77
C ALA A 432 17.02 14.04 -23.32
N ARG A 433 17.31 14.99 -24.23
CA ARG A 433 17.97 16.26 -23.90
C ARG A 433 16.94 17.23 -23.35
N LEU A 434 16.85 17.32 -22.04
CA LEU A 434 15.96 18.25 -21.35
C LEU A 434 16.69 19.57 -21.08
N ALA A 435 15.99 20.69 -21.26
CA ALA A 435 16.54 22.00 -20.97
C ALA A 435 16.85 22.12 -19.46
N PRO A 436 18.06 22.56 -19.05
CA PRO A 436 18.36 22.75 -17.63
C PRO A 436 17.39 23.71 -16.96
N VAL A 437 16.86 23.32 -15.81
CA VAL A 437 15.86 24.13 -15.09
C VAL A 437 15.80 23.75 -13.63
N ARG A 438 15.51 24.74 -12.78
CA ARG A 438 15.16 24.54 -11.37
C ARG A 438 13.77 25.10 -11.12
N ARG A 439 12.90 24.29 -10.53
CA ARG A 439 11.55 24.68 -10.09
C ARG A 439 11.41 24.34 -8.63
N SER A 440 11.18 25.34 -7.80
CA SER A 440 10.89 25.18 -6.38
C SER A 440 9.46 25.66 -6.10
N VAL A 441 8.72 24.91 -5.30
CA VAL A 441 7.40 25.33 -4.83
C VAL A 441 7.56 26.42 -3.78
N THR A 442 6.97 27.57 -4.05
CA THR A 442 6.71 28.60 -3.04
C THR A 442 5.24 28.51 -2.67
N PRO A 443 4.90 28.14 -1.42
CA PRO A 443 3.51 28.10 -0.98
C PRO A 443 2.81 29.45 -1.22
N SER A 444 1.55 29.40 -1.66
CA SER A 444 0.77 30.61 -1.88
C SER A 444 0.44 31.28 -0.53
N ALA A 445 0.86 32.53 -0.37
CA ALA A 445 0.49 33.37 0.78
C ALA A 445 -0.97 33.86 0.73
N VAL A 446 -1.72 33.51 -0.32
CA VAL A 446 -3.09 34.00 -0.50
C VAL A 446 -4.04 33.17 0.35
N ALA A 447 -4.43 33.74 1.50
CA ALA A 447 -5.49 33.20 2.32
C ALA A 447 -6.80 33.04 1.51
N PRO A 448 -7.61 32.00 1.78
CA PRO A 448 -8.80 31.72 1.01
C PRO A 448 -9.83 32.84 1.20
N ARG A 449 -10.54 33.19 0.12
CA ARG A 449 -11.69 34.10 0.19
C ARG A 449 -12.92 33.33 0.69
N GLY A 450 -13.72 33.96 1.54
CA GLY A 450 -14.95 33.37 2.09
C GLY A 450 -14.73 32.57 3.38
N ASP A 451 -15.63 31.64 3.66
CA ASP A 451 -15.56 30.79 4.86
C ASP A 451 -14.39 29.80 4.76
N ARG A 452 -13.41 29.98 5.66
CA ARG A 452 -12.21 29.14 5.76
C ARG A 452 -12.56 27.68 6.02
N ALA A 453 -13.57 27.41 6.86
CA ALA A 453 -13.99 26.05 7.18
C ALA A 453 -14.50 25.32 5.92
N ALA A 454 -15.40 25.96 5.17
CA ALA A 454 -15.92 25.43 3.90
C ALA A 454 -14.80 25.19 2.86
N VAL A 455 -13.83 26.10 2.75
CA VAL A 455 -12.71 25.93 1.82
C VAL A 455 -11.83 24.74 2.21
N VAL A 456 -11.45 24.63 3.49
CA VAL A 456 -10.61 23.53 3.99
C VAL A 456 -11.27 22.18 3.73
N LYS A 457 -12.57 22.06 3.99
CA LYS A 457 -13.32 20.82 3.72
C LYS A 457 -13.30 20.44 2.26
N ARG A 458 -13.64 21.38 1.37
CA ARG A 458 -13.63 21.14 -0.08
C ARG A 458 -12.25 20.69 -0.55
N LEU A 459 -11.19 21.39 -0.15
CA LEU A 459 -9.82 21.02 -0.51
C LEU A 459 -9.46 19.62 0.01
N ALA A 460 -9.77 19.31 1.27
CA ALA A 460 -9.51 17.99 1.84
C ALA A 460 -10.24 16.86 1.09
N GLN A 461 -11.47 17.11 0.63
CA GLN A 461 -12.23 16.16 -0.21
C GLN A 461 -11.63 16.02 -1.62
N GLU A 462 -11.30 17.14 -2.28
CA GLU A 462 -10.60 17.14 -3.59
C GLU A 462 -9.24 16.41 -3.52
N LEU A 463 -8.58 16.47 -2.36
CA LEU A 463 -7.32 15.77 -2.08
C LEU A 463 -7.49 14.31 -1.64
N GLY A 464 -8.73 13.82 -1.52
CA GLY A 464 -9.02 12.39 -1.43
C GLY A 464 -9.75 11.89 -0.18
N ALA A 465 -10.04 12.73 0.82
CA ALA A 465 -10.89 12.34 1.96
C ALA A 465 -12.35 12.12 1.52
N ASP A 466 -13.01 11.09 2.04
CA ASP A 466 -14.44 10.86 1.75
C ASP A 466 -15.30 11.85 2.55
N VAL A 467 -14.93 12.09 3.81
CA VAL A 467 -15.65 13.00 4.71
C VAL A 467 -14.68 13.85 5.50
N VAL A 468 -15.11 15.07 5.84
CA VAL A 468 -14.31 16.03 6.60
C VAL A 468 -15.21 16.73 7.60
N GLY A 469 -14.82 16.67 8.87
CA GLY A 469 -15.50 17.37 9.96
C GLY A 469 -14.55 18.33 10.65
N ILE A 470 -15.09 19.37 11.29
CA ILE A 470 -14.31 20.35 12.06
C ILE A 470 -14.89 20.46 13.46
N SER A 471 -14.02 20.40 14.47
CA SER A 471 -14.37 20.68 15.88
C SER A 471 -13.54 21.86 16.38
N SER A 472 -14.08 22.67 17.30
CA SER A 472 -13.24 23.57 18.09
C SER A 472 -12.28 22.77 18.97
N ALA A 473 -11.12 23.34 19.26
CA ALA A 473 -10.19 22.77 20.23
C ALA A 473 -10.85 22.67 21.61
N ALA A 474 -11.59 23.70 22.04
CA ALA A 474 -12.29 23.75 23.32
C ALA A 474 -13.28 22.59 23.53
N ARG A 475 -14.05 22.21 22.49
CA ARG A 475 -14.94 21.04 22.54
C ARG A 475 -14.16 19.76 22.85
N LEU A 476 -13.02 19.55 22.18
CA LEU A 476 -12.18 18.37 22.40
C LEU A 476 -11.40 18.41 23.72
N GLU A 477 -11.01 19.59 24.20
CA GLU A 477 -10.45 19.77 25.55
C GLU A 477 -11.46 19.30 26.62
N ALA A 478 -12.71 19.72 26.50
CA ALA A 478 -13.78 19.31 27.43
C ALA A 478 -14.06 17.80 27.39
N ILE A 479 -13.94 17.18 26.22
CA ILE A 479 -14.08 15.71 26.06
C ILE A 479 -12.89 15.00 26.71
N ALA A 480 -11.66 15.41 26.40
CA ALA A 480 -10.45 14.82 26.96
C ALA A 480 -10.46 14.91 28.50
N ALA A 481 -10.85 16.06 29.07
CA ALA A 481 -10.96 16.25 30.51
C ALA A 481 -11.92 15.27 31.19
N GLN A 482 -13.02 14.89 30.53
CA GLN A 482 -13.96 13.88 31.04
C GLN A 482 -13.38 12.47 30.98
N VAL A 483 -12.61 12.15 29.94
CA VAL A 483 -12.09 10.79 29.69
C VAL A 483 -10.83 10.50 30.52
N ARG A 484 -10.01 11.52 30.84
CA ARG A 484 -8.76 11.39 31.62
C ARG A 484 -8.90 10.54 32.89
N PRO A 485 -9.87 10.78 33.80
CA PRO A 485 -9.97 10.03 35.06
C PRO A 485 -10.18 8.52 34.87
N ALA A 486 -10.72 8.09 33.73
CA ALA A 486 -10.99 6.68 33.45
C ALA A 486 -9.88 5.97 32.69
N MET A 487 -8.97 6.69 32.03
CA MET A 487 -7.99 6.12 31.10
C MET A 487 -6.54 6.52 31.37
N ASP A 488 -6.28 7.63 32.08
CA ASP A 488 -4.92 8.01 32.45
C ASP A 488 -4.31 6.97 33.41
N GLY A 489 -3.01 6.69 33.23
CA GLY A 489 -2.27 5.76 34.06
C GLY A 489 -2.44 4.28 33.68
N GLU A 490 -3.34 3.95 32.75
CA GLU A 490 -3.47 2.58 32.22
C GLU A 490 -2.14 2.12 31.62
N ALA A 491 -1.70 0.91 31.98
CA ALA A 491 -0.48 0.35 31.43
C ALA A 491 -0.62 0.11 29.91
N ILE A 492 0.40 0.49 29.15
CA ILE A 492 0.50 0.23 27.71
C ILE A 492 1.81 -0.52 27.47
N LEU A 493 1.71 -1.71 26.89
CA LEU A 493 2.87 -2.53 26.55
C LEU A 493 3.32 -2.24 25.13
N HIS A 494 4.62 -1.99 24.96
CA HIS A 494 5.26 -1.80 23.67
C HIS A 494 6.25 -2.94 23.41
N ALA A 495 5.91 -3.83 22.49
CA ALA A 495 6.80 -4.90 22.07
C ALA A 495 7.63 -4.47 20.85
N ARG A 496 8.96 -4.58 20.97
CA ARG A 496 9.90 -4.47 19.86
C ARG A 496 10.40 -5.86 19.50
N GLU A 497 10.13 -6.32 18.28
CA GLU A 497 10.61 -7.62 17.79
C GLU A 497 12.14 -7.70 17.85
N THR A 498 12.65 -8.78 18.43
CA THR A 498 14.09 -9.09 18.57
C THR A 498 14.48 -10.43 17.96
N GLY A 499 13.52 -11.21 17.47
CA GLY A 499 13.77 -12.47 16.79
C GLY A 499 14.48 -12.30 15.44
N ARG A 500 15.02 -13.41 14.94
CA ARG A 500 15.65 -13.48 13.61
C ARG A 500 14.56 -13.73 12.57
N LEU A 501 14.53 -12.89 11.53
CA LEU A 501 13.58 -13.02 10.41
C LEU A 501 13.54 -14.48 9.91
N TRP A 502 12.32 -15.03 9.76
CA TRP A 502 12.03 -16.44 9.39
C TRP A 502 12.31 -17.52 10.44
N LEU A 503 13.19 -17.29 11.42
CA LEU A 503 13.73 -18.36 12.27
C LEU A 503 13.15 -18.38 13.69
N SER A 504 13.01 -17.21 14.29
CA SER A 504 12.55 -17.07 15.67
C SER A 504 11.71 -15.82 15.84
N ALA A 505 10.83 -15.86 16.83
CA ALA A 505 10.12 -14.70 17.33
C ALA A 505 10.56 -14.40 18.75
N GLY A 506 10.61 -13.12 19.07
CA GLY A 506 10.94 -12.63 20.39
C GLY A 506 10.65 -11.15 20.45
N ALA A 507 10.43 -10.63 21.65
CA ALA A 507 10.26 -9.20 21.82
C ALA A 507 10.83 -8.71 23.14
N ASP A 508 11.47 -7.55 23.07
CA ASP A 508 11.70 -6.72 24.25
C ASP A 508 10.42 -5.93 24.48
N VAL A 509 9.88 -5.99 25.71
CA VAL A 509 8.64 -5.30 26.06
C VAL A 509 8.95 -4.21 27.07
N THR A 510 8.53 -2.98 26.75
CA THR A 510 8.56 -1.85 27.68
C THR A 510 7.15 -1.48 28.11
N VAL A 511 7.01 -1.00 29.34
CA VAL A 511 5.74 -0.51 29.88
C VAL A 511 5.74 1.01 29.85
N ASP A 512 4.69 1.59 29.29
CA ASP A 512 4.38 3.01 29.39
C ASP A 512 3.03 3.19 30.10
N GLN A 513 2.71 4.41 30.52
CA GLN A 513 1.41 4.77 31.06
C GLN A 513 0.65 5.64 30.08
N ARG A 514 -0.59 5.24 29.78
CA ARG A 514 -1.50 6.02 28.96
C ARG A 514 -1.65 7.41 29.54
N ARG A 515 -1.51 8.40 28.67
CA ARG A 515 -1.89 9.78 28.92
C ARG A 515 -2.86 10.20 27.83
N VAL A 516 -4.11 10.42 28.21
CA VAL A 516 -5.10 11.02 27.33
C VAL A 516 -4.60 12.41 26.94
N GLN A 517 -4.65 12.72 25.66
CA GLN A 517 -4.19 14.00 25.11
C GLN A 517 -5.36 14.84 24.61
N ALA A 518 -5.13 16.14 24.55
CA ALA A 518 -6.07 17.10 24.00
C ALA A 518 -5.40 17.97 22.93
N PRO A 519 -6.13 18.76 22.14
CA PRO A 519 -5.54 19.56 21.07
C PRO A 519 -4.36 20.43 21.53
N SER A 520 -4.43 21.02 22.73
CA SER A 520 -3.36 21.82 23.31
C SER A 520 -2.10 21.04 23.68
N ASP A 521 -2.15 19.72 23.81
CA ASP A 521 -0.97 18.86 23.98
C ASP A 521 -0.19 18.68 22.67
N HIS A 522 -0.86 18.86 21.51
CA HIS A 522 -0.26 18.65 20.19
C HIS A 522 0.28 19.93 19.56
N LEU A 523 -0.42 21.07 19.74
CA LEU A 523 -0.08 22.33 19.09
C LEU A 523 -0.25 23.51 20.06
N GLU A 524 0.72 24.43 20.04
CA GLU A 524 0.60 25.69 20.78
C GLU A 524 -0.42 26.60 20.09
N GLY A 525 -1.32 27.21 20.87
CA GLY A 525 -2.41 28.00 20.31
C GLY A 525 -3.47 27.19 19.55
N ALA A 526 -3.56 25.87 19.79
CA ALA A 526 -4.59 25.02 19.17
C ALA A 526 -5.99 25.65 19.29
N ALA A 527 -6.62 25.90 18.14
CA ALA A 527 -7.91 26.60 18.05
C ALA A 527 -9.01 25.72 17.44
N ALA A 528 -8.66 24.89 16.45
CA ALA A 528 -9.58 23.96 15.81
C ALA A 528 -8.90 22.64 15.44
N VAL A 529 -9.71 21.62 15.16
CA VAL A 529 -9.28 20.30 14.71
C VAL A 529 -10.07 19.94 13.46
N ILE A 530 -9.35 19.67 12.37
CA ILE A 530 -9.87 19.13 11.12
C ILE A 530 -9.75 17.61 11.20
N VAL A 531 -10.85 16.89 11.03
CA VAL A 531 -10.87 15.42 11.07
C VAL A 531 -11.17 14.91 9.67
N LEU A 532 -10.19 14.22 9.08
CA LEU A 532 -10.30 13.55 7.80
C LEU A 532 -10.82 12.13 8.01
N GLY A 533 -11.82 11.72 7.25
CA GLY A 533 -12.37 10.36 7.27
C GLY A 533 -12.29 9.70 5.90
N LEU A 534 -11.98 8.41 5.90
CA LEU A 534 -11.95 7.59 4.69
C LEU A 534 -12.62 6.24 4.92
N ARG A 535 -13.44 5.81 3.94
CA ARG A 535 -14.23 4.58 4.02
C ARG A 535 -13.38 3.33 3.83
N ILE A 536 -13.76 2.23 4.45
CA ILE A 536 -13.31 0.89 4.06
C ILE A 536 -14.36 0.36 3.07
N PRO A 537 -14.00 -0.12 1.87
CA PRO A 537 -14.96 -0.67 0.92
C PRO A 537 -15.87 -1.71 1.58
N GLN A 538 -17.17 -1.51 1.45
CA GLN A 538 -18.20 -2.22 2.20
C GLN A 538 -18.16 -3.72 1.92
N GLU A 539 -17.96 -4.13 0.66
CA GLU A 539 -17.90 -5.56 0.34
C GLU A 539 -16.65 -6.24 0.94
N SER A 540 -15.52 -5.52 1.11
CA SER A 540 -14.37 -6.06 1.86
C SER A 540 -14.69 -6.32 3.33
N VAL A 541 -15.60 -5.54 3.92
CA VAL A 541 -16.07 -5.69 5.30
C VAL A 541 -17.07 -6.84 5.42
N GLU A 542 -18.07 -6.87 4.54
CA GLU A 542 -19.12 -7.88 4.55
C GLU A 542 -18.57 -9.28 4.29
N ARG A 543 -17.60 -9.40 3.39
CA ARG A 543 -17.02 -10.68 2.97
C ARG A 543 -15.85 -11.16 3.82
N LEU A 544 -15.40 -10.37 4.79
CA LEU A 544 -14.30 -10.74 5.68
C LEU A 544 -14.58 -12.08 6.37
N GLY A 545 -13.72 -13.06 6.08
CA GLY A 545 -13.74 -14.38 6.68
C GLY A 545 -14.96 -15.23 6.32
N GLN A 546 -15.76 -14.81 5.33
CA GLN A 546 -16.97 -15.52 4.93
C GLN A 546 -16.69 -16.60 3.89
N GLU A 547 -17.43 -17.70 3.95
CA GLU A 547 -17.41 -18.73 2.92
C GLU A 547 -17.90 -18.19 1.56
N PRO A 548 -17.36 -18.68 0.43
CA PRO A 548 -16.49 -19.85 0.35
C PRO A 548 -14.98 -19.55 0.29
N ALA A 549 -14.53 -18.28 0.20
CA ALA A 549 -13.09 -17.98 0.17
C ALA A 549 -12.43 -17.82 1.55
N GLU A 550 -13.21 -17.42 2.56
CA GLU A 550 -12.74 -17.10 3.91
C GLU A 550 -11.55 -16.13 3.89
N ALA A 551 -11.58 -15.18 2.96
CA ALA A 551 -10.50 -14.23 2.74
C ALA A 551 -10.52 -13.12 3.80
N ILE A 552 -9.35 -12.79 4.34
CA ILE A 552 -9.12 -11.61 5.18
C ILE A 552 -8.36 -10.51 4.45
N GLY A 553 -7.57 -10.88 3.44
CA GLY A 553 -6.67 -9.97 2.78
C GLY A 553 -7.31 -8.69 2.23
N PRO A 554 -8.52 -8.72 1.63
CA PRO A 554 -9.17 -7.50 1.16
C PRO A 554 -9.47 -6.49 2.26
N TYR A 555 -9.87 -6.95 3.46
CA TYR A 555 -10.09 -6.07 4.61
C TYR A 555 -8.78 -5.53 5.16
N ALA A 556 -7.78 -6.40 5.40
CA ALA A 556 -6.46 -5.98 5.87
C ALA A 556 -5.80 -5.01 4.88
N PHE A 557 -5.99 -5.21 3.59
CA PHE A 557 -5.55 -4.29 2.55
C PHE A 557 -6.22 -2.92 2.69
N ALA A 558 -7.55 -2.90 2.69
CA ALA A 558 -8.30 -1.66 2.78
C ALA A 558 -7.98 -0.88 4.07
N GLN A 559 -7.74 -1.57 5.18
CA GLN A 559 -7.36 -0.98 6.46
C GLN A 559 -6.05 -0.18 6.38
N HIS A 560 -4.98 -0.69 5.77
CA HIS A 560 -3.74 0.09 5.66
C HIS A 560 -3.78 1.12 4.53
N GLN A 561 -4.43 0.78 3.42
CA GLN A 561 -4.49 1.66 2.27
C GLN A 561 -5.36 2.89 2.53
N SER A 562 -6.36 2.77 3.42
CA SER A 562 -7.16 3.91 3.84
C SER A 562 -6.33 4.93 4.63
N HIS A 563 -5.48 4.45 5.54
CA HIS A 563 -4.55 5.31 6.30
C HIS A 563 -3.50 5.95 5.40
N ARG A 564 -2.97 5.23 4.41
CA ARG A 564 -2.04 5.79 3.42
C ARG A 564 -2.68 6.94 2.62
N HIS A 565 -3.94 6.79 2.22
CA HIS A 565 -4.70 7.87 1.58
C HIS A 565 -4.90 9.07 2.51
N LEU A 566 -5.31 8.85 3.76
CA LEU A 566 -5.47 9.93 4.75
C LEU A 566 -4.15 10.71 4.94
N ARG A 567 -3.01 10.00 5.01
CA ARG A 567 -1.68 10.63 5.13
C ARG A 567 -1.29 11.40 3.87
N LEU A 568 -1.63 10.93 2.67
CA LEU A 568 -1.43 11.67 1.42
C LEU A 568 -2.23 12.97 1.42
N THR A 569 -3.52 12.90 1.78
CA THR A 569 -4.39 14.07 1.92
C THR A 569 -3.84 15.05 2.95
N ALA A 570 -3.37 14.56 4.12
CA ALA A 570 -2.80 15.42 5.16
C ALA A 570 -1.51 16.12 4.75
N VAL A 571 -0.60 15.44 4.03
CA VAL A 571 0.63 16.08 3.52
C VAL A 571 0.28 17.22 2.56
N ALA A 572 -0.61 16.96 1.60
CA ALA A 572 -1.02 17.98 0.63
C ALA A 572 -1.75 19.15 1.31
N LEU A 573 -2.70 18.86 2.19
CA LEU A 573 -3.49 19.88 2.89
C LEU A 573 -2.61 20.74 3.80
N THR A 574 -1.76 20.14 4.64
CA THR A 574 -0.92 20.91 5.58
C THR A 574 0.09 21.80 4.88
N LYS A 575 0.62 21.41 3.72
CA LYS A 575 1.45 22.29 2.87
C LYS A 575 0.67 23.51 2.37
N ILE A 576 -0.60 23.34 2.00
CA ILE A 576 -1.48 24.45 1.60
C ILE A 576 -1.78 25.37 2.80
N LEU A 577 -2.15 24.79 3.95
CA LEU A 577 -2.48 25.55 5.17
C LEU A 577 -1.28 26.37 5.67
N GLN A 578 -0.07 25.79 5.62
CA GLN A 578 1.15 26.51 5.96
C GLN A 578 1.43 27.66 4.98
N GLY A 579 1.10 27.50 3.69
CA GLY A 579 1.13 28.61 2.74
C GLY A 579 0.28 29.79 3.19
N TRP A 580 -0.86 29.53 3.83
CA TRP A 580 -1.71 30.55 4.44
C TRP A 580 -1.21 31.07 5.80
N GLY A 581 -0.04 30.61 6.25
CA GLY A 581 0.58 30.99 7.52
C GLY A 581 0.06 30.23 8.75
N TRP A 582 -0.59 29.08 8.58
CA TRP A 582 -1.15 28.31 9.69
C TRP A 582 -0.14 27.31 10.23
N HIS A 583 -0.12 27.14 11.55
CA HIS A 583 0.61 26.05 12.19
C HIS A 583 -0.29 24.83 12.36
N CYS A 584 0.30 23.65 12.14
CA CYS A 584 -0.43 22.39 12.14
C CYS A 584 0.29 21.32 12.96
N ALA A 585 -0.45 20.44 13.62
CA ALA A 585 0.02 19.16 14.11
C ALA A 585 -0.88 18.04 13.59
N VAL A 586 -0.31 16.92 13.13
CA VAL A 586 -1.06 15.79 12.58
C VAL A 586 -0.88 14.56 13.46
N THR A 587 -1.98 13.89 13.77
CA THR A 587 -2.01 12.77 14.71
C THR A 587 -2.88 11.63 14.22
N ASP A 588 -2.34 10.42 14.35
CA ASP A 588 -3.01 9.15 14.06
C ASP A 588 -4.06 8.82 15.14
N ASP A 589 -3.93 9.40 16.35
CA ASP A 589 -4.91 9.33 17.43
C ASP A 589 -4.79 10.52 18.40
N LEU A 590 -5.61 11.56 18.19
CA LEU A 590 -5.51 12.83 18.91
C LEU A 590 -5.61 12.67 20.43
N CYS A 591 -6.52 11.82 20.89
CA CYS A 591 -6.74 11.66 22.32
C CYS A 591 -5.86 10.59 22.97
N GLY A 592 -5.10 9.80 22.21
CA GLY A 592 -4.33 8.67 22.74
C GLY A 592 -5.21 7.59 23.39
N THR A 593 -6.43 7.40 22.88
CA THR A 593 -7.45 6.51 23.45
C THR A 593 -7.67 5.25 22.62
N GLY A 594 -7.06 5.15 21.45
CA GLY A 594 -7.00 3.96 20.62
C GLY A 594 -5.65 3.25 20.73
N SER A 595 -5.36 2.41 19.75
CA SER A 595 -4.09 1.70 19.60
C SER A 595 -3.92 1.26 18.14
N TRP A 596 -3.16 0.21 17.91
CA TRP A 596 -2.76 -0.27 16.61
C TRP A 596 -3.37 -1.63 16.29
N VAL A 597 -3.32 -1.99 15.02
CA VAL A 597 -3.67 -3.30 14.49
C VAL A 597 -2.53 -3.82 13.64
N ALA A 598 -2.19 -5.10 13.79
CA ALA A 598 -1.16 -5.77 13.03
C ALA A 598 -1.63 -5.96 11.59
N ASN A 599 -0.78 -5.57 10.64
CA ASN A 599 -1.11 -5.60 9.22
C ASN A 599 0.13 -6.01 8.40
N PRO A 600 -0.02 -6.58 7.19
CA PRO A 600 1.10 -7.03 6.37
C PRO A 600 2.03 -5.91 5.89
N ARG A 601 1.62 -4.65 6.05
CA ARG A 601 2.40 -3.45 5.71
C ARG A 601 2.84 -2.63 6.93
N GLY A 602 2.96 -3.27 8.09
CA GLY A 602 3.29 -2.65 9.38
C GLY A 602 2.07 -2.40 10.25
N GLN A 603 2.22 -1.81 11.44
CA GLN A 603 1.09 -1.48 12.30
C GLN A 603 0.35 -0.24 11.81
N TYR A 604 -0.99 -0.25 11.88
CA TYR A 604 -1.85 0.90 11.54
C TYR A 604 -2.83 1.23 12.66
N PRO A 605 -3.35 2.47 12.75
CA PRO A 605 -4.32 2.81 13.78
C PRO A 605 -5.59 1.96 13.67
N ASN A 606 -6.05 1.40 14.78
CA ASN A 606 -7.26 0.58 14.83
C ASN A 606 -8.54 1.44 14.82
N ALA A 607 -9.71 0.80 14.76
CA ALA A 607 -11.02 1.47 14.69
C ALA A 607 -11.37 2.39 15.89
N PHE A 608 -10.62 2.36 16.99
CA PHE A 608 -10.82 3.23 18.16
C PHE A 608 -10.04 4.55 18.07
N SER A 609 -9.07 4.62 17.16
CA SER A 609 -8.22 5.80 16.98
C SER A 609 -9.02 6.98 16.44
N ASN A 610 -8.80 8.18 16.99
CA ASN A 610 -9.52 9.41 16.64
C ASN A 610 -11.06 9.36 16.84
N ARG A 611 -11.58 8.41 17.62
CA ARG A 611 -13.04 8.27 17.85
C ARG A 611 -13.71 9.53 18.41
N PHE A 612 -13.07 10.16 19.40
CA PHE A 612 -13.60 11.37 20.03
C PHE A 612 -13.47 12.58 19.12
N ALA A 613 -12.37 12.67 18.36
CA ALA A 613 -12.18 13.70 17.35
C ALA A 613 -13.28 13.64 16.29
N ALA A 614 -13.56 12.45 15.74
CA ALA A 614 -14.59 12.26 14.72
C ALA A 614 -16.01 12.60 15.25
N VAL A 615 -16.36 12.16 16.46
CA VAL A 615 -17.67 12.47 17.07
C VAL A 615 -17.79 13.97 17.38
N ALA A 616 -16.74 14.59 17.94
CA ALA A 616 -16.71 16.02 18.21
C ALA A 616 -16.81 16.85 16.91
N ALA A 617 -16.31 16.34 15.80
CA ALA A 617 -16.37 16.96 14.48
C ALA A 617 -17.68 16.66 13.72
N GLY A 618 -18.68 16.05 14.37
CA GLY A 618 -19.98 15.79 13.76
C GLY A 618 -20.00 14.64 12.74
N LEU A 619 -18.96 13.81 12.68
CA LEU A 619 -18.87 12.71 11.71
C LEU A 619 -19.62 11.44 12.13
N GLY A 620 -20.16 11.38 13.34
CA GLY A 620 -20.89 10.19 13.79
C GLY A 620 -21.16 10.16 15.28
N THR A 621 -21.52 8.98 15.77
CA THR A 621 -21.75 8.70 17.20
C THR A 621 -20.87 7.55 17.69
N LEU A 622 -20.64 7.46 18.99
CA LEU A 622 -19.99 6.30 19.59
C LEU A 622 -20.97 5.13 19.62
N THR A 623 -20.51 3.94 19.22
CA THR A 623 -21.22 2.70 19.49
C THR A 623 -21.02 2.26 20.94
N ARG A 624 -21.78 1.25 21.40
CA ARG A 624 -21.56 0.64 22.71
C ARG A 624 -20.13 0.11 22.88
N GLY A 625 -19.54 -0.43 21.82
CA GLY A 625 -18.14 -0.87 21.81
C GLY A 625 -17.12 0.27 21.77
N GLY A 626 -17.55 1.52 21.61
CA GLY A 626 -16.66 2.69 21.67
C GLY A 626 -15.91 3.01 20.38
N PHE A 627 -16.28 2.43 19.24
CA PHE A 627 -15.85 2.91 17.91
C PHE A 627 -16.93 3.80 17.27
N VAL A 628 -16.58 4.52 16.20
CA VAL A 628 -17.48 5.51 15.60
C VAL A 628 -18.38 4.88 14.56
N ARG A 629 -19.68 5.19 14.61
CA ARG A 629 -20.62 4.96 13.52
C ARG A 629 -20.90 6.26 12.76
N HIS A 630 -20.45 6.31 11.52
CA HIS A 630 -20.82 7.29 10.51
C HIS A 630 -22.23 7.02 9.96
N PRO A 631 -23.05 8.04 9.65
CA PRO A 631 -24.41 7.85 9.13
C PRO A 631 -24.48 7.09 7.81
N HIS A 632 -23.53 7.30 6.90
CA HIS A 632 -23.56 6.70 5.56
C HIS A 632 -22.67 5.46 5.40
N PHE A 633 -21.59 5.37 6.18
CA PHE A 633 -20.56 4.33 6.02
C PHE A 633 -20.55 3.36 7.20
N GLY A 634 -21.57 3.43 8.06
CA GLY A 634 -21.62 2.66 9.29
C GLY A 634 -20.35 2.86 10.10
N THR A 635 -19.76 1.78 10.57
CA THR A 635 -18.52 1.81 11.36
C THR A 635 -17.28 1.49 10.52
N SER A 636 -17.43 1.40 9.19
CA SER A 636 -16.40 1.07 8.21
C SER A 636 -15.59 2.30 7.79
N MET A 637 -15.03 3.03 8.76
CA MET A 637 -14.26 4.26 8.53
C MET A 637 -12.93 4.25 9.26
N ARG A 638 -11.94 5.00 8.76
CA ARG A 638 -10.71 5.36 9.48
C ARG A 638 -10.55 6.88 9.48
N TYR A 639 -9.91 7.40 10.53
CA TYR A 639 -9.82 8.84 10.76
C TYR A 639 -8.40 9.30 11.06
N LEU A 640 -8.08 10.52 10.61
CA LEU A 640 -6.83 11.23 10.90
C LEU A 640 -7.18 12.66 11.34
N ALA A 641 -6.52 13.18 12.38
CA ALA A 641 -6.79 14.51 12.89
C ALA A 641 -5.64 15.48 12.61
N ILE A 642 -5.99 16.72 12.26
CA ILE A 642 -5.08 17.84 12.03
C ILE A 642 -5.50 18.96 12.99
N VAL A 643 -4.68 19.20 14.00
CA VAL A 643 -4.85 20.34 14.92
C VAL A 643 -4.27 21.58 14.24
N VAL A 644 -5.00 22.69 14.28
CA VAL A 644 -4.58 23.97 13.70
C VAL A 644 -4.68 25.11 14.71
N ASP A 645 -3.83 26.11 14.56
CA ASP A 645 -3.81 27.32 15.40
C ASP A 645 -4.82 28.38 14.97
N GLN A 646 -5.50 28.17 13.84
CA GLN A 646 -6.53 29.07 13.35
C GLN A 646 -7.93 28.65 13.80
N PRO A 647 -8.76 29.61 14.25
CA PRO A 647 -10.15 29.31 14.52
C PRO A 647 -10.89 28.96 13.23
N LEU A 648 -11.72 27.93 13.30
CA LEU A 648 -12.61 27.51 12.23
C LEU A 648 -14.01 27.34 12.81
N THR A 649 -15.02 27.62 11.98
CA THR A 649 -16.41 27.29 12.33
C THR A 649 -16.52 25.78 12.53
N GLU A 650 -16.89 25.37 13.73
CA GLU A 650 -17.11 23.98 14.07
C GLU A 650 -18.42 23.44 13.48
N ASP A 651 -18.44 22.14 13.20
CA ASP A 651 -19.62 21.47 12.70
C ASP A 651 -20.66 21.20 13.79
N PRO A 652 -21.95 21.19 13.42
CA PRO A 652 -22.98 20.64 14.28
C PRO A 652 -22.68 19.16 14.56
N LEU A 653 -23.04 18.73 15.77
CA LEU A 653 -22.97 17.31 16.11
C LEU A 653 -23.95 16.52 15.22
N ALA A 654 -23.58 15.29 14.89
CA ALA A 654 -24.50 14.36 14.24
C ALA A 654 -25.70 14.04 15.15
N ASP A 655 -26.72 13.35 14.63
CA ASP A 655 -27.81 12.81 15.44
C ASP A 655 -27.28 11.68 16.36
N LEU A 656 -26.70 12.08 17.49
CA LEU A 656 -25.92 11.17 18.32
C LEU A 656 -26.76 10.02 18.89
N ALA A 657 -28.06 10.24 19.14
CA ALA A 657 -28.98 9.25 19.67
C ALA A 657 -29.63 8.41 18.55
N GLY A 658 -30.15 9.05 17.50
CA GLY A 658 -30.80 8.33 16.40
C GLY A 658 -29.83 7.46 15.61
N LEU A 659 -28.54 7.81 15.57
CA LEU A 659 -27.54 6.98 14.91
C LEU A 659 -27.15 5.73 15.71
N ARG A 660 -27.58 5.54 16.96
CA ARG A 660 -27.14 4.40 17.80
C ARG A 660 -28.27 3.59 18.43
N GLN A 661 -29.48 3.65 17.86
CA GLN A 661 -30.67 2.93 18.34
C GLN A 661 -30.44 1.45 18.74
N GLU A 662 -29.76 0.64 17.91
CA GLU A 662 -29.43 -0.76 18.25
C GLU A 662 -28.64 -0.88 19.56
N CYS A 663 -27.67 0.02 19.78
CA CYS A 663 -26.91 0.03 21.03
C CYS A 663 -27.82 0.39 22.20
N ASP A 664 -28.68 1.38 22.03
CA ASP A 664 -29.55 1.90 23.09
C ASP A 664 -30.70 0.93 23.41
N HIS A 665 -31.12 0.09 22.46
CA HIS A 665 -32.02 -1.04 22.64
C HIS A 665 -31.33 -2.30 23.19
N GLY A 666 -30.08 -2.18 23.66
CA GLY A 666 -29.41 -3.24 24.42
C GLY A 666 -28.58 -4.21 23.60
N CYS A 667 -28.28 -3.94 22.32
CA CYS A 667 -27.36 -4.77 21.55
C CYS A 667 -25.97 -4.83 22.22
N ARG A 668 -25.44 -6.04 22.43
CA ARG A 668 -24.12 -6.30 23.03
C ARG A 668 -23.17 -7.13 22.15
N ARG A 669 -23.51 -7.33 20.87
CA ARG A 669 -22.77 -8.25 19.97
C ARG A 669 -21.27 -7.97 19.89
N CYS A 670 -20.86 -6.71 19.81
CA CYS A 670 -19.43 -6.34 19.78
C CYS A 670 -18.70 -6.71 21.08
N LEU A 671 -19.38 -6.66 22.23
CA LEU A 671 -18.80 -7.05 23.53
C LEU A 671 -18.71 -8.57 23.64
N SER A 672 -19.80 -9.27 23.29
CA SER A 672 -19.88 -10.73 23.34
C SER A 672 -18.94 -11.42 22.36
N ALA A 673 -18.58 -10.76 21.26
CA ALA A 673 -17.64 -11.29 20.26
C ALA A 673 -16.17 -10.99 20.56
N CYS A 674 -15.84 -10.31 21.66
CA CYS A 674 -14.46 -10.01 22.01
C CYS A 674 -13.72 -11.28 22.43
N THR A 675 -12.79 -11.75 21.61
CA THR A 675 -12.09 -13.03 21.82
C THR A 675 -11.09 -12.99 22.98
N VAL A 676 -10.88 -11.81 23.56
CA VAL A 676 -9.90 -11.55 24.62
C VAL A 676 -10.54 -10.90 25.84
N GLU A 677 -11.87 -10.78 25.90
CA GLU A 677 -12.59 -10.20 27.03
C GLU A 677 -12.06 -8.82 27.46
N ALA A 678 -11.67 -7.98 26.50
CA ALA A 678 -11.05 -6.68 26.79
C ALA A 678 -12.05 -5.61 27.24
N PHE A 679 -13.36 -5.81 27.10
CA PHE A 679 -14.35 -4.81 27.48
C PHE A 679 -14.56 -4.80 29.00
N LYS A 680 -14.34 -3.64 29.63
CA LYS A 680 -14.46 -3.39 31.07
C LYS A 680 -15.86 -2.85 31.43
N GLU A 681 -15.94 -1.90 32.36
CA GLU A 681 -17.17 -1.23 32.76
C GLU A 681 -17.70 -0.22 31.72
N PRO A 682 -19.02 0.04 31.69
CA PRO A 682 -19.58 1.16 30.95
C PRO A 682 -19.06 2.50 31.45
N PHE A 683 -18.84 3.43 30.52
CA PHE A 683 -18.43 4.80 30.79
C PHE A 683 -19.26 5.77 29.96
N GLU A 684 -19.55 6.94 30.50
CA GLU A 684 -20.34 7.98 29.83
C GLU A 684 -19.50 9.23 29.62
N VAL A 685 -19.53 9.76 28.41
CA VAL A 685 -18.96 11.07 28.08
C VAL A 685 -20.06 11.99 27.56
N ARG A 686 -20.05 13.26 27.95
CA ARG A 686 -20.96 14.27 27.42
C ARG A 686 -20.32 14.98 26.24
N ILE A 687 -20.96 14.88 25.07
CA ILE A 687 -20.58 15.61 23.86
C ILE A 687 -21.62 16.71 23.65
N GLY A 688 -21.24 17.96 23.95
CA GLY A 688 -22.21 19.05 24.07
C GLY A 688 -23.21 18.78 25.19
N ALA A 689 -24.51 18.81 24.87
CA ALA A 689 -25.57 18.51 25.84
C ALA A 689 -25.88 17.01 25.98
N THR A 690 -25.40 16.16 25.06
CA THR A 690 -25.83 14.76 24.92
C THR A 690 -24.87 13.81 25.65
N PRO A 691 -25.36 12.99 26.60
CA PRO A 691 -24.58 11.90 27.17
C PRO A 691 -24.44 10.75 26.17
N LEU A 692 -23.23 10.19 26.06
CA LEU A 692 -22.95 9.01 25.24
C LEU A 692 -22.23 7.96 26.07
N ALA A 693 -22.96 6.86 26.33
CA ALA A 693 -22.40 5.69 26.98
C ALA A 693 -21.64 4.81 25.97
N PHE A 694 -20.47 4.31 26.36
CA PHE A 694 -19.72 3.25 25.69
C PHE A 694 -19.06 2.35 26.74
N THR A 695 -18.26 1.37 26.34
CA THR A 695 -17.56 0.48 27.27
C THR A 695 -16.06 0.69 27.18
N LEU A 696 -15.40 0.85 28.33
CA LEU A 696 -13.96 0.98 28.42
C LEU A 696 -13.27 -0.32 27.95
N ILE A 697 -12.03 -0.20 27.52
CA ILE A 697 -11.25 -1.30 26.95
C ILE A 697 -9.97 -1.46 27.78
N ASP A 698 -9.68 -2.68 28.20
CA ASP A 698 -8.35 -3.10 28.60
C ASP A 698 -7.41 -3.07 27.40
N GLN A 699 -6.54 -2.07 27.34
CA GLN A 699 -5.70 -1.89 26.17
C GLN A 699 -4.69 -3.03 26.00
N CYS A 700 -4.15 -3.59 27.08
CA CYS A 700 -3.20 -4.70 27.01
C CYS A 700 -3.85 -5.96 26.44
N ARG A 701 -5.06 -6.30 26.90
CA ARG A 701 -5.82 -7.44 26.35
C ARG A 701 -6.22 -7.20 24.90
N CYS A 702 -6.67 -6.00 24.56
CA CYS A 702 -7.02 -5.65 23.18
C CYS A 702 -5.79 -5.70 22.25
N ASP A 703 -4.64 -5.18 22.68
CA ASP A 703 -3.39 -5.19 21.92
C ASP A 703 -2.85 -6.61 21.70
N TRP A 704 -3.02 -7.51 22.66
CA TRP A 704 -2.70 -8.93 22.50
C TRP A 704 -3.32 -9.53 21.22
N ALA A 705 -4.62 -9.25 21.03
CA ALA A 705 -5.35 -9.64 19.83
C ALA A 705 -4.97 -8.79 18.62
N LEU A 706 -5.18 -7.47 18.69
CA LEU A 706 -5.19 -6.61 17.52
C LEU A 706 -3.78 -6.18 17.10
N ARG A 707 -3.01 -5.62 18.02
CA ARG A 707 -1.70 -5.00 17.74
C ARG A 707 -0.60 -6.02 17.49
N TYR A 708 -0.67 -7.14 18.20
CA TYR A 708 0.34 -8.19 18.16
C TYR A 708 -0.12 -9.45 17.43
N GLY A 709 -1.40 -9.55 17.05
CA GLY A 709 -1.89 -10.64 16.19
C GLY A 709 -1.70 -12.02 16.81
N LEU A 710 -1.87 -12.15 18.12
CA LEU A 710 -1.58 -13.38 18.85
C LEU A 710 -2.79 -14.34 18.93
N VAL A 711 -3.99 -13.86 18.58
CA VAL A 711 -5.24 -14.62 18.67
C VAL A 711 -5.65 -15.12 17.28
N PRO A 712 -5.84 -16.44 17.08
CA PRO A 712 -6.12 -17.02 15.78
C PRO A 712 -7.47 -16.54 15.20
N ASP A 713 -8.47 -16.36 16.06
CA ASP A 713 -9.85 -16.03 15.70
C ASP A 713 -10.05 -14.57 15.31
N GLU A 714 -9.08 -13.69 15.58
CA GLU A 714 -9.06 -12.30 15.10
C GLU A 714 -8.60 -12.19 13.63
N GLY A 715 -8.71 -13.30 12.89
CA GLY A 715 -8.44 -13.38 11.46
C GLY A 715 -7.07 -13.95 11.08
N VAL A 716 -6.15 -14.08 12.03
CA VAL A 716 -4.79 -14.57 11.80
C VAL A 716 -4.79 -15.96 11.15
N LYS A 717 -5.70 -16.85 11.59
CA LYS A 717 -5.83 -18.21 11.03
C LYS A 717 -6.27 -18.24 9.56
N LEU A 718 -6.91 -17.18 9.05
CA LEU A 718 -7.46 -17.12 7.68
C LEU A 718 -6.37 -17.04 6.59
N THR A 719 -5.16 -16.65 6.97
CA THR A 719 -3.97 -16.70 6.10
C THR A 719 -3.25 -18.05 6.16
N GLY A 720 -3.74 -19.00 6.95
CA GLY A 720 -3.05 -20.26 7.25
C GLY A 720 -1.93 -20.11 8.29
N SER A 721 -1.88 -18.99 9.02
CA SER A 721 -0.97 -18.81 10.15
C SER A 721 -1.29 -19.80 11.26
N GLN A 722 -0.24 -20.37 11.84
CA GLN A 722 -0.33 -21.29 12.98
C GLN A 722 -0.21 -20.57 14.34
N SER A 723 -0.17 -19.23 14.33
CA SER A 723 -0.08 -18.45 15.58
C SER A 723 -1.32 -18.71 16.43
N ASN A 724 -1.11 -19.22 17.64
CA ASN A 724 -2.17 -19.47 18.60
C ASN A 724 -1.63 -19.28 20.01
N VAL A 725 -1.84 -18.10 20.57
CA VAL A 725 -1.34 -17.75 21.89
C VAL A 725 -2.52 -17.45 22.83
N PRO A 726 -2.78 -18.32 23.81
CA PRO A 726 -3.83 -18.09 24.80
C PRO A 726 -3.61 -16.75 25.52
N VAL A 727 -4.70 -16.00 25.72
CA VAL A 727 -4.63 -14.77 26.51
C VAL A 727 -4.43 -15.15 27.98
N PRO A 728 -3.42 -14.62 28.68
CA PRO A 728 -3.25 -14.87 30.10
C PRO A 728 -4.37 -14.20 30.93
N GLU A 729 -4.48 -14.59 32.20
CA GLU A 729 -5.40 -13.92 33.14
C GLU A 729 -5.04 -12.43 33.29
N GLU A 730 -3.75 -12.15 33.48
CA GLU A 730 -3.19 -10.80 33.48
C GLU A 730 -2.16 -10.64 32.35
N VAL A 731 -2.28 -9.57 31.56
CA VAL A 731 -1.36 -9.29 30.45
C VAL A 731 -0.21 -8.41 30.95
N THR A 732 0.88 -9.03 31.39
CA THR A 732 2.12 -8.35 31.80
C THR A 732 3.15 -8.22 30.67
N ALA A 733 4.22 -7.47 30.91
CA ALA A 733 5.33 -7.35 29.96
C ALA A 733 6.00 -8.70 29.68
N GLU A 734 6.20 -9.51 30.72
CA GLU A 734 6.76 -10.86 30.63
C GLU A 734 5.81 -11.78 29.86
N ALA A 735 4.52 -11.74 30.17
CA ALA A 735 3.53 -12.56 29.47
C ALA A 735 3.48 -12.22 27.97
N LEU A 736 3.56 -10.94 27.61
CA LEU A 736 3.63 -10.51 26.21
C LEU A 736 4.94 -10.96 25.55
N SER A 737 6.09 -10.83 26.23
CA SER A 737 7.38 -11.30 25.69
C SER A 737 7.37 -12.80 25.41
N GLU A 738 6.84 -13.62 26.33
CA GLU A 738 6.69 -15.07 26.12
C GLU A 738 5.66 -15.38 25.02
N GLY A 739 4.54 -14.67 24.97
CA GLY A 739 3.51 -14.85 23.96
C GLY A 739 4.02 -14.58 22.53
N MET A 740 4.81 -13.53 22.35
CA MET A 740 5.41 -13.18 21.05
C MET A 740 6.30 -14.31 20.50
N LYS A 741 6.94 -15.11 21.35
CA LYS A 741 7.78 -16.26 20.91
C LYS A 741 6.97 -17.39 20.26
N LEU A 742 5.66 -17.44 20.53
CA LEU A 742 4.75 -18.48 20.05
C LEU A 742 4.10 -18.14 18.70
N GLN A 743 4.44 -17.00 18.10
CA GLN A 743 3.96 -16.64 16.75
C GLN A 743 4.53 -17.57 15.66
N ASP A 744 3.77 -17.71 14.58
CA ASP A 744 4.21 -18.39 13.36
C ASP A 744 5.44 -17.69 12.77
N LYS A 745 6.57 -18.39 12.74
CA LYS A 745 7.87 -17.83 12.34
C LYS A 745 7.90 -17.28 10.91
N VAL A 746 7.08 -17.83 10.01
CA VAL A 746 7.02 -17.42 8.60
C VAL A 746 5.96 -16.36 8.39
N LEU A 747 4.76 -16.54 8.96
CA LEU A 747 3.63 -15.65 8.70
C LEU A 747 3.56 -14.44 9.62
N LYS A 748 4.30 -14.41 10.75
CA LYS A 748 4.33 -13.25 11.66
C LYS A 748 4.77 -11.94 11.01
N ILE A 749 5.53 -12.01 9.91
CA ILE A 749 6.04 -10.83 9.21
C ILE A 749 4.96 -10.17 8.34
N ARG A 750 3.84 -10.86 8.11
CA ARG A 750 2.71 -10.43 7.29
C ARG A 750 1.38 -10.75 8.00
N PRO A 751 1.19 -10.27 9.25
CA PRO A 751 0.00 -10.60 10.02
C PRO A 751 -1.22 -9.94 9.39
N CYS A 752 -2.30 -10.69 9.22
CA CYS A 752 -3.60 -10.12 8.84
C CYS A 752 -4.52 -10.24 10.05
N VAL A 753 -4.89 -9.10 10.62
CA VAL A 753 -5.78 -9.02 11.79
C VAL A 753 -6.97 -8.15 11.45
N ALA A 754 -8.14 -8.56 11.90
CA ALA A 754 -9.38 -7.83 11.78
C ALA A 754 -9.93 -7.51 13.17
N GLU A 755 -10.55 -6.35 13.34
CA GLU A 755 -11.26 -6.02 14.57
C GLU A 755 -12.60 -6.82 14.62
N MET A 756 -12.61 -8.05 15.13
CA MET A 756 -13.83 -8.91 15.06
C MET A 756 -15.00 -8.36 15.89
N CYS A 757 -14.70 -7.57 16.93
CA CYS A 757 -15.72 -6.81 17.66
C CYS A 757 -16.48 -5.81 16.74
N LEU A 758 -15.78 -5.23 15.75
CA LEU A 758 -16.37 -4.41 14.70
C LEU A 758 -17.22 -5.29 13.78
N MET A 759 -16.70 -6.42 13.32
CA MET A 759 -17.41 -7.33 12.40
C MET A 759 -18.71 -7.92 12.97
N ALA A 760 -18.82 -8.04 14.30
CA ALA A 760 -20.02 -8.49 15.00
C ALA A 760 -21.10 -7.38 15.19
N CYS A 761 -20.75 -6.12 14.92
CA CYS A 761 -21.64 -4.98 15.09
C CYS A 761 -22.65 -4.89 13.93
N PRO A 762 -23.96 -4.74 14.21
CA PRO A 762 -24.99 -4.60 13.16
C PRO A 762 -24.84 -3.33 12.31
N TYR A 763 -24.05 -2.35 12.78
CA TYR A 763 -23.73 -1.15 12.00
C TYR A 763 -22.54 -1.31 11.05
N THR A 764 -21.84 -2.44 11.10
CA THR A 764 -20.69 -2.73 10.23
C THR A 764 -21.13 -3.47 8.99
N ARG A 765 -21.88 -4.56 9.18
CA ARG A 765 -22.35 -5.46 8.13
C ARG A 765 -23.65 -6.15 8.54
N PRO A 766 -24.43 -6.68 7.58
CA PRO A 766 -25.54 -7.56 7.88
C PRO A 766 -25.10 -8.70 8.79
N GLN A 767 -25.95 -9.04 9.76
CA GLN A 767 -25.66 -10.07 10.74
C GLN A 767 -26.51 -11.30 10.44
N ALA A 768 -25.89 -12.47 10.52
CA ALA A 768 -26.56 -13.76 10.41
C ALA A 768 -27.45 -14.05 11.63
#